data_AF-A0A9W8MEI3-F1
#
_entry.id   AF-A0A9W8MEI3-F1
#
_cell.length_a   1.000
_cell.length_b   1.000
_cell.length_c   1.000
_cell.angle_alpha   90.00
_cell.angle_beta   90.00
_cell.angle_gamma   90.00
#
_symmetry.space_group_name_H-M   'P 1'
#
loop_
_entity.id
_entity.type
_entity.pdbx_description
1 polymer ?
#
loop_
_entity_poly.entity_id
_entity_poly.type
_entity_poly.pdbx_seq_one_letter_code
_entity_poly.pdbx_strand_id
1 'polypeptide(L)'
;MVKGLTPLQHAQRLANIQKIAENRQKQQNSDSDSQCDRPVSNHDTENALIRSLQSEVSRLKSRVQEKQLKINNKNKEINRRSARVQSLKGKLKKARNALKMRNLRRMGTSNKKRDGSGSDKVGKYLGTVSLKEKGGAVSFPIRGVVRQLSALGIPESNTNQVIHTVGHGLGVKIEGDVSARTVGRIVAAGGLAAQVQIVDELQFAENGHTLSSDGTTIRHRNFESRHVTFSAPTYEDDPLKPSRTIKTRVLGLSTAVNHTSETQLCGLKEIIEKAYGVYNNSPLGQSKPALVVSFAANIRGLGSDHAEDQKKLGRGIKDWMIVSSKYLKGLEVFTSKPLQELVPIIIDAAKRKMHEVGGSEVWDHLVEAEQEKYDKQAMEEVIERFGAEAWADLSDEDREKAEVFVWAGCCMHKELNSVKGGARRMAEYWSTVDNTAPVKLMNQHKEMAVNAGSSEAVLSSFGDSGGVKLTSLAGAIFRHKDDKKGQQDTFKMYFENLYGYSIAFPDTSSTRFQSHCAAAAELIVHQQSFEEFLLFVRDKKDNKTFNHMELNVYKGLKDGPTLTELCVLSLYLECLGKPYMKRVRPGGDKRINALGLSELHKDVKAYCQSMATNPDPLLMFEDGDYAKAAFGGEPWDRPDVIYAVARLSPQLPHLRRCLSAFFGGSLEVWERLTTEFKEDGQISKLSEGDKENIFINATNDDNEGLLGSTRLMSRFAPRMNVSKINAKLMYSRNNTEKFIQYRMSDSLSQKYLMRLQREQEGMKLDKRRREEEIAYQKAEVEAKKQRAARAQEKIDAHIAALAALTPELNLENLRKGLKLDGKKINVVEIRLQLDWHRQLDFEKKMLEKKFYHDMDKAALLGQLITAVELHQKRCRLGEFGTNPLATQAENISDPLLDTPVATWDEQDDMDID
;
A
#
# COMPACT_ATOMS: atom_id res chain seq x y z
N MET A 1 23.41 -29.50 32.70
CA MET A 1 24.56 -28.63 33.05
C MET A 1 25.57 -28.59 31.91
N VAL A 2 25.80 -27.37 31.41
CA VAL A 2 26.93 -26.86 30.58
C VAL A 2 27.07 -27.33 29.12
N LYS A 3 26.60 -26.42 28.25
CA LYS A 3 26.97 -26.18 26.84
C LYS A 3 28.45 -25.77 26.72
N GLY A 4 29.08 -26.00 25.56
CA GLY A 4 30.25 -25.25 25.11
C GLY A 4 31.53 -26.05 24.84
N LEU A 5 31.48 -27.10 24.01
CA LEU A 5 32.70 -27.74 23.49
C LEU A 5 32.77 -27.55 21.97
N THR A 6 33.89 -27.02 21.49
CA THR A 6 34.23 -26.97 20.07
C THR A 6 34.28 -28.40 19.47
N PRO A 7 34.17 -28.59 18.14
CA PRO A 7 34.27 -29.92 17.52
C PRO A 7 35.55 -30.68 17.92
N LEU A 8 36.66 -29.97 18.15
CA LEU A 8 37.90 -30.55 18.64
C LEU A 8 37.79 -31.04 20.09
N GLN A 9 37.17 -30.25 20.96
CA GLN A 9 36.89 -30.63 22.34
C GLN A 9 35.86 -31.77 22.44
N HIS A 10 34.91 -31.84 21.51
CA HIS A 10 33.98 -32.97 21.39
C HIS A 10 34.70 -34.25 20.95
N ALA A 11 35.63 -34.15 19.99
CA ALA A 11 36.47 -35.26 19.57
C ALA A 11 37.41 -35.74 20.69
N GLN A 12 38.04 -34.81 21.43
CA GLN A 12 38.87 -35.15 22.59
C GLN A 12 38.07 -35.76 23.73
N ARG A 13 36.83 -35.29 23.97
CA ARG A 13 35.95 -35.87 24.99
C ARG A 13 35.47 -37.26 24.59
N LEU A 14 35.16 -37.49 23.31
CA LEU A 14 34.84 -38.83 22.80
C LEU A 14 36.05 -39.77 22.91
N ALA A 15 37.26 -39.28 22.60
CA ALA A 15 38.50 -40.06 22.78
C ALA A 15 38.75 -40.40 24.26
N ASN A 16 38.49 -39.47 25.18
CA ASN A 16 38.61 -39.72 26.63
C ASN A 16 37.55 -40.69 27.14
N ILE A 17 36.30 -40.60 26.66
CA ILE A 17 35.23 -41.55 27.01
C ILE A 17 35.59 -42.95 26.50
N GLN A 18 36.14 -43.06 25.29
CA GLN A 18 36.58 -44.32 24.72
C GLN A 18 37.76 -44.92 25.50
N LYS A 19 38.71 -44.09 25.95
CA LYS A 19 39.82 -44.50 26.82
C LYS A 19 39.35 -44.93 28.22
N ILE A 20 38.32 -44.28 28.76
CA ILE A 20 37.69 -44.67 30.04
C ILE A 20 36.94 -46.01 29.89
N ALA A 21 36.26 -46.23 28.77
CA ALA A 21 35.59 -47.49 28.46
C ALA A 21 36.61 -48.64 28.30
N GLU A 22 37.71 -48.40 27.58
CA GLU A 22 38.80 -49.37 27.42
C GLU A 22 39.49 -49.69 28.75
N ASN A 23 39.67 -48.68 29.63
CA ASN A 23 40.22 -48.91 30.97
C ASN A 23 39.25 -49.67 31.88
N ARG A 24 37.95 -49.37 31.84
CA ARG A 24 36.92 -50.13 32.59
C ARG A 24 36.81 -51.57 32.11
N GLN A 25 36.97 -51.82 30.82
CA GLN A 25 36.95 -53.16 30.26
C GLN A 25 38.21 -53.96 30.62
N LYS A 26 39.37 -53.28 30.77
CA LYS A 26 40.58 -53.88 31.34
C LYS A 26 40.46 -54.16 32.84
N GLN A 27 39.73 -53.32 33.58
CA GLN A 27 39.46 -53.49 35.02
C GLN A 27 38.43 -54.61 35.28
N GLN A 28 37.40 -54.73 34.44
CA GLN A 28 36.46 -55.86 34.49
C GLN A 28 37.10 -57.20 34.12
N ASN A 29 38.14 -57.18 33.27
CA ASN A 29 38.93 -58.37 32.97
C ASN A 29 39.99 -58.70 34.05
N SER A 30 40.26 -57.81 35.01
CA SER A 30 41.15 -58.09 36.15
C SER A 30 40.40 -58.52 37.41
N ASP A 31 39.10 -58.22 37.52
CA ASP A 31 38.27 -58.51 38.69
C ASP A 31 37.46 -59.82 38.56
N SER A 32 37.73 -60.64 37.53
CA SER A 32 37.05 -61.93 37.31
C SER A 32 37.60 -63.10 38.15
N ASP A 33 38.46 -62.85 39.13
CA ASP A 33 38.91 -63.81 40.15
C ASP A 33 38.36 -63.44 41.54
N SER A 34 37.04 -63.30 41.69
CA SER A 34 36.37 -63.58 42.98
C SER A 34 34.86 -63.81 42.81
N GLN A 35 34.40 -64.99 43.24
CA GLN A 35 33.01 -65.47 43.32
C GLN A 35 32.01 -64.46 43.91
N CYS A 36 30.78 -64.43 43.36
CA CYS A 36 29.54 -64.80 44.08
C CYS A 36 28.29 -64.75 43.16
N ASP A 37 27.38 -65.68 43.39
CA ASP A 37 26.13 -66.01 42.68
C ASP A 37 25.14 -64.85 42.41
N ARG A 38 24.46 -64.88 41.24
CA ARG A 38 23.06 -64.43 41.01
C ARG A 38 22.51 -64.77 39.59
N PRO A 39 21.17 -64.78 39.38
CA PRO A 39 20.47 -65.77 38.55
C PRO A 39 20.36 -65.47 37.04
N VAL A 40 20.18 -66.55 36.27
CA VAL A 40 20.48 -66.73 34.85
C VAL A 40 19.40 -66.24 33.85
N SER A 41 18.32 -65.54 34.24
CA SER A 41 17.20 -65.28 33.29
C SER A 41 17.17 -63.91 32.59
N ASN A 42 18.04 -62.95 32.93
CA ASN A 42 18.02 -61.60 32.31
C ASN A 42 19.21 -61.33 31.36
N HIS A 43 20.20 -62.22 31.31
CA HIS A 43 21.43 -61.97 30.58
C HIS A 43 21.27 -62.22 29.07
N ASP A 44 20.42 -63.15 28.67
CA ASP A 44 20.21 -63.52 27.26
C ASP A 44 19.42 -62.47 26.47
N THR A 45 18.47 -61.79 27.10
CA THR A 45 17.69 -60.69 26.52
C THR A 45 18.55 -59.44 26.34
N GLU A 46 19.38 -59.11 27.33
CA GLU A 46 20.31 -57.99 27.27
C GLU A 46 21.41 -58.23 26.21
N ASN A 47 21.93 -59.46 26.14
CA ASN A 47 22.90 -59.85 25.11
C ASN A 47 22.28 -59.86 23.70
N ALA A 48 20.99 -60.18 23.55
CA ALA A 48 20.29 -60.08 22.26
C ALA A 48 20.10 -58.62 21.83
N LEU A 49 19.75 -57.72 22.76
CA LEU A 49 19.62 -56.28 22.50
C LEU A 49 20.97 -55.65 22.11
N ILE A 50 22.05 -56.03 22.81
CA ILE A 50 23.41 -55.58 22.50
C ILE A 50 23.83 -56.03 21.09
N ARG A 51 23.55 -57.27 20.70
CA ARG A 51 23.83 -57.76 19.33
C ARG A 51 23.02 -57.01 18.27
N SER A 52 21.76 -56.69 18.56
CA SER A 52 20.90 -55.89 17.67
C SER A 52 21.45 -54.46 17.48
N LEU A 53 21.82 -53.79 18.58
CA LEU A 53 22.41 -52.45 18.53
C LEU A 53 23.78 -52.45 17.82
N GLN A 54 24.59 -53.48 18.01
CA GLN A 54 25.88 -53.62 17.32
C GLN A 54 25.70 -53.82 15.79
N SER A 55 24.68 -54.57 15.39
CA SER A 55 24.26 -54.70 13.99
C SER A 55 23.83 -53.35 13.40
N GLU A 56 23.01 -52.59 14.12
CA GLU A 56 22.52 -51.30 13.65
C GLU A 56 23.62 -50.23 13.57
N VAL A 57 24.52 -50.19 14.55
CA VAL A 57 25.72 -49.34 14.52
C VAL A 57 26.61 -49.69 13.32
N SER A 58 26.78 -50.97 13.01
CA SER A 58 27.55 -51.41 11.84
C SER A 58 26.87 -50.98 10.54
N ARG A 59 25.55 -51.09 10.45
CA ARG A 59 24.76 -50.60 9.30
C ARG A 59 24.89 -49.08 9.12
N LEU A 60 24.83 -48.32 10.20
CA LEU A 60 24.98 -46.87 10.17
C LEU A 60 26.40 -46.44 9.76
N LYS A 61 27.44 -47.13 10.25
CA LYS A 61 28.84 -46.88 9.84
C LYS A 61 29.02 -47.09 8.33
N SER A 62 28.46 -48.15 7.76
CA SER A 62 28.50 -48.39 6.31
C SER A 62 27.79 -47.29 5.51
N ARG A 63 26.61 -46.82 5.97
CA ARG A 63 25.89 -45.70 5.34
C ARG A 63 26.67 -44.39 5.42
N VAL A 64 27.37 -44.13 6.52
CA VAL A 64 28.23 -42.94 6.67
C VAL A 64 29.41 -43.01 5.72
N GLN A 65 30.09 -44.16 5.60
CA GLN A 65 31.17 -44.34 4.62
C GLN A 65 30.69 -44.16 3.18
N GLU A 66 29.53 -44.70 2.82
CA GLU A 66 28.95 -44.53 1.48
C GLU A 66 28.64 -43.06 1.18
N LYS A 67 28.05 -42.34 2.14
CA LYS A 67 27.80 -40.90 2.02
C LYS A 67 29.10 -40.10 1.92
N GLN A 68 30.12 -40.46 2.69
CA GLN A 68 31.44 -39.81 2.63
C GLN A 68 32.10 -40.00 1.26
N LEU A 69 31.97 -41.19 0.67
CA LEU A 69 32.46 -41.47 -0.68
C LEU A 69 31.72 -40.61 -1.74
N LYS A 70 30.39 -40.48 -1.61
CA LYS A 70 29.57 -39.62 -2.49
C LYS A 70 29.96 -38.15 -2.36
N ILE A 71 30.21 -37.66 -1.14
CA ILE A 71 30.69 -36.29 -0.90
C ILE A 71 32.06 -36.07 -1.55
N ASN A 72 32.99 -37.00 -1.38
CA ASN A 72 34.32 -36.91 -1.99
C ASN A 72 34.26 -36.88 -3.52
N ASN A 73 33.38 -37.67 -4.13
CA ASN A 73 33.18 -37.66 -5.59
C ASN A 73 32.56 -36.34 -6.07
N LYS A 74 31.56 -35.81 -5.36
CA LYS A 74 30.99 -34.48 -5.67
C LYS A 74 32.03 -33.37 -5.51
N ASN A 75 32.89 -33.42 -4.49
CA ASN A 75 33.96 -32.44 -4.30
C ASN A 75 34.98 -32.48 -5.45
N LYS A 76 35.34 -33.68 -5.94
CA LYS A 76 36.17 -33.82 -7.16
C LYS A 76 35.50 -33.19 -8.38
N GLU A 77 34.18 -33.34 -8.53
CA GLU A 77 33.45 -32.73 -9.63
C GLU A 77 33.37 -31.20 -9.52
N ILE A 78 33.12 -30.67 -8.31
CA ILE A 78 33.13 -29.23 -8.03
C ILE A 78 34.50 -28.64 -8.35
N ASN A 79 35.59 -29.30 -7.98
CA ASN A 79 36.94 -28.85 -8.29
C ASN A 79 37.22 -28.83 -9.81
N ARG A 80 36.76 -29.84 -10.55
CA ARG A 80 36.84 -29.85 -12.02
C ARG A 80 36.04 -28.71 -12.65
N ARG A 81 34.83 -28.44 -12.15
CA ARG A 81 33.99 -27.32 -12.62
C ARG A 81 34.63 -25.98 -12.29
N SER A 82 35.19 -25.82 -11.09
CA SER A 82 35.91 -24.61 -10.66
C SER A 82 37.13 -24.32 -11.55
N ALA A 83 37.94 -25.34 -11.85
CA ALA A 83 39.07 -25.21 -12.78
C ALA A 83 38.60 -24.82 -14.20
N ARG A 84 37.49 -25.39 -14.68
CA ARG A 84 36.88 -25.01 -15.97
C ARG A 84 36.40 -23.56 -15.98
N VAL A 85 35.80 -23.08 -14.89
CA VAL A 85 35.37 -21.68 -14.73
C VAL A 85 36.57 -20.74 -14.70
N GLN A 86 37.67 -21.09 -14.02
CA GLN A 86 38.90 -20.28 -14.02
C GLN A 86 39.52 -20.22 -15.43
N SER A 87 39.56 -21.34 -16.16
CA SER A 87 40.00 -21.37 -17.56
C SER A 87 39.13 -20.49 -18.45
N LEU A 88 37.80 -20.55 -18.30
CA LEU A 88 36.86 -19.69 -19.01
C LEU A 88 37.02 -18.20 -18.65
N LYS A 89 37.24 -17.87 -17.38
CA LYS A 89 37.58 -16.49 -16.95
C LYS A 89 38.87 -16.01 -17.61
N GLY A 90 39.89 -16.86 -17.71
CA GLY A 90 41.13 -16.56 -18.42
C GLY A 90 40.91 -16.30 -19.92
N LYS A 91 40.11 -17.16 -20.59
CA LYS A 91 39.71 -16.98 -22.00
C LYS A 91 38.89 -15.71 -22.20
N LEU A 92 37.95 -15.40 -21.30
CA LEU A 92 37.13 -14.20 -21.33
C LEU A 92 37.98 -12.93 -21.12
N LYS A 93 38.96 -12.97 -20.20
CA LYS A 93 39.91 -11.86 -20.00
C LYS A 93 40.77 -11.63 -21.24
N LYS A 94 41.24 -12.70 -21.88
CA LYS A 94 41.96 -12.64 -23.16
C LYS A 94 41.07 -12.09 -24.28
N ALA A 95 39.82 -12.56 -24.39
CA ALA A 95 38.85 -12.08 -25.37
C ALA A 95 38.50 -10.60 -25.14
N ARG A 96 38.29 -10.18 -23.89
CA ARG A 96 38.05 -8.78 -23.50
C ARG A 96 39.25 -7.90 -23.81
N ASN A 97 40.47 -8.36 -23.54
CA ASN A 97 41.69 -7.63 -23.89
C ASN A 97 41.86 -7.55 -25.41
N ALA A 98 41.60 -8.63 -26.14
CA ALA A 98 41.60 -8.63 -27.60
C ALA A 98 40.55 -7.66 -28.16
N LEU A 99 39.36 -7.59 -27.56
CA LEU A 99 38.29 -6.68 -27.96
C LEU A 99 38.63 -5.22 -27.60
N LYS A 100 39.26 -4.97 -26.45
CA LYS A 100 39.79 -3.66 -26.06
C LYS A 100 40.91 -3.21 -27.01
N MET A 101 41.84 -4.09 -27.35
CA MET A 101 42.89 -3.81 -28.34
C MET A 101 42.32 -3.65 -29.75
N ARG A 102 41.28 -4.40 -30.12
CA ARG A 102 40.57 -4.23 -31.40
C ARG A 102 39.81 -2.90 -31.44
N ASN A 103 39.23 -2.45 -30.34
CA ASN A 103 38.58 -1.14 -30.22
C ASN A 103 39.60 0.00 -30.22
N LEU A 104 40.74 -0.13 -29.53
CA LEU A 104 41.85 0.82 -29.59
C LEU A 104 42.44 0.91 -31.01
N ARG A 105 42.61 -0.23 -31.70
CA ARG A 105 43.01 -0.28 -33.11
C ARG A 105 41.93 0.32 -34.03
N ARG A 106 40.64 0.11 -33.77
CA ARG A 106 39.51 0.73 -34.51
C ARG A 106 39.43 2.24 -34.30
N MET A 107 39.76 2.73 -33.11
CA MET A 107 39.87 4.16 -32.80
C MET A 107 41.09 4.78 -33.49
N GLY A 108 42.24 4.09 -33.44
CA GLY A 108 43.45 4.49 -34.17
C GLY A 108 43.29 4.46 -35.70
N THR A 109 42.53 3.51 -36.23
CA THR A 109 42.20 3.46 -37.68
C THR A 109 41.04 4.38 -38.07
N SER A 110 40.14 4.76 -37.16
CA SER A 110 39.12 5.80 -37.44
C SER A 110 39.75 7.20 -37.50
N ASN A 111 40.79 7.46 -36.70
CA ASN A 111 41.57 8.70 -36.83
C ASN A 111 42.51 8.69 -38.05
N LYS A 112 42.95 7.53 -38.55
CA LYS A 112 43.74 7.40 -39.79
C LYS A 112 42.91 7.24 -41.08
N LYS A 113 41.59 7.03 -40.99
CA LYS A 113 40.66 6.91 -42.14
C LYS A 113 39.81 8.17 -42.39
N ARG A 114 40.05 9.25 -41.63
CA ARG A 114 39.57 10.60 -42.01
C ARG A 114 40.46 11.27 -43.06
N ASP A 115 41.70 10.78 -43.23
CA ASP A 115 42.61 11.18 -44.29
C ASP A 115 43.00 9.94 -45.12
N GLY A 116 42.37 9.75 -46.28
CA GLY A 116 42.81 8.75 -47.27
C GLY A 116 41.71 7.80 -47.75
N SER A 117 41.22 8.10 -48.95
CA SER A 117 40.59 7.25 -49.96
C SER A 117 40.67 5.72 -49.74
N GLY A 118 39.53 5.03 -49.83
CA GLY A 118 39.48 3.57 -49.95
C GLY A 118 38.07 3.02 -49.82
N SER A 119 37.37 2.97 -50.95
CA SER A 119 36.06 2.37 -51.16
C SER A 119 36.05 0.84 -50.93
N ASP A 120 34.83 0.33 -50.72
CA ASP A 120 34.38 -1.04 -51.02
C ASP A 120 34.94 -2.21 -50.21
N LYS A 121 34.18 -2.59 -49.17
CA LYS A 121 33.70 -3.96 -48.86
C LYS A 121 33.17 -4.02 -47.41
N VAL A 122 31.97 -3.50 -47.17
CA VAL A 122 31.18 -3.81 -45.98
C VAL A 122 30.10 -4.81 -46.41
N GLY A 123 29.97 -5.89 -45.65
CA GLY A 123 29.17 -7.06 -46.00
C GLY A 123 27.75 -6.72 -46.44
N LYS A 124 27.27 -7.45 -47.46
CA LYS A 124 25.90 -7.34 -47.96
C LYS A 124 24.92 -7.45 -46.78
N TYR A 125 24.12 -6.41 -46.58
CA TYR A 125 22.94 -6.49 -45.72
C TYR A 125 22.00 -7.57 -46.26
N LEU A 126 21.34 -8.31 -45.37
CA LEU A 126 20.33 -9.33 -45.70
C LEU A 126 19.07 -8.71 -46.32
N GLY A 127 18.87 -7.41 -46.14
CA GLY A 127 17.78 -6.61 -46.72
C GLY A 127 17.81 -5.16 -46.26
N THR A 128 16.94 -4.33 -46.84
CA THR A 128 16.74 -2.92 -46.47
C THR A 128 15.30 -2.71 -45.98
N VAL A 129 15.12 -2.05 -44.84
CA VAL A 129 13.81 -1.68 -44.30
C VAL A 129 13.75 -0.16 -44.17
N SER A 130 12.76 0.47 -44.81
CA SER A 130 12.48 1.90 -44.64
C SER A 130 11.55 2.13 -43.46
N LEU A 131 11.91 3.06 -42.57
CA LEU A 131 11.07 3.48 -41.45
C LEU A 131 9.88 4.34 -41.89
N LYS A 132 9.96 4.93 -43.08
CA LYS A 132 8.97 5.88 -43.62
C LYS A 132 8.40 5.39 -44.95
N GLU A 133 7.13 5.67 -45.17
CA GLU A 133 6.44 5.46 -46.44
C GLU A 133 6.78 6.57 -47.45
N LYS A 134 6.44 6.35 -48.73
CA LYS A 134 6.51 7.40 -49.76
C LYS A 134 5.60 8.56 -49.35
N GLY A 135 6.18 9.67 -48.91
CA GLY A 135 5.47 10.79 -48.26
C GLY A 135 6.03 11.17 -46.88
N GLY A 136 7.02 10.43 -46.35
CA GLY A 136 7.77 10.82 -45.15
C GLY A 136 7.10 10.49 -43.81
N ALA A 137 5.89 9.92 -43.82
CA ALA A 137 5.21 9.42 -42.63
C ALA A 137 5.81 8.09 -42.16
N VAL A 138 5.89 7.89 -40.85
CA VAL A 138 6.33 6.61 -40.26
C VAL A 138 5.25 5.55 -40.51
N SER A 139 5.64 4.41 -41.06
CA SER A 139 4.72 3.34 -41.45
C SER A 139 4.02 2.70 -40.25
N PHE A 140 2.80 2.18 -40.43
CA PHE A 140 2.01 1.62 -39.33
C PHE A 140 2.71 0.48 -38.56
N PRO A 141 3.38 -0.50 -39.21
CA PRO A 141 4.13 -1.53 -38.50
C PRO A 141 5.25 -0.96 -37.62
N ILE A 142 5.98 0.05 -38.12
CA ILE A 142 7.05 0.69 -37.36
C ILE A 142 6.50 1.48 -36.16
N ARG A 143 5.30 2.07 -36.28
CA ARG A 143 4.63 2.69 -35.13
C ARG A 143 4.31 1.67 -34.04
N GLY A 144 3.90 0.45 -34.40
CA GLY A 144 3.73 -0.66 -33.47
C GLY A 144 5.01 -0.99 -32.72
N VAL A 145 6.13 -1.16 -33.45
CA VAL A 145 7.46 -1.36 -32.85
C VAL A 145 7.83 -0.22 -31.89
N VAL A 146 7.63 1.03 -32.29
CA VAL A 146 7.94 2.20 -31.45
C VAL A 146 7.14 2.19 -30.15
N ARG A 147 5.84 1.88 -30.19
CA ARG A 147 5.01 1.78 -28.98
C ARG A 147 5.47 0.64 -28.07
N GLN A 148 5.79 -0.53 -28.62
CA GLN A 148 6.31 -1.66 -27.85
C GLN A 148 7.66 -1.34 -27.18
N LEU A 149 8.60 -0.74 -27.92
CA LEU A 149 9.89 -0.30 -27.35
C LEU A 149 9.69 0.71 -26.21
N SER A 150 8.74 1.63 -26.37
CA SER A 150 8.38 2.59 -25.32
C SER A 150 7.75 1.92 -24.08
N ALA A 151 6.95 0.87 -24.28
CA ALA A 151 6.36 0.07 -23.20
C ALA A 151 7.42 -0.74 -22.44
N LEU A 152 8.48 -1.20 -23.13
CA LEU A 152 9.67 -1.83 -22.52
C LEU A 152 10.59 -0.85 -21.79
N GLY A 153 10.19 0.41 -21.63
CA GLY A 153 10.93 1.42 -20.86
C GLY A 153 12.05 2.13 -21.64
N ILE A 154 12.12 1.97 -22.96
CA ILE A 154 13.15 2.65 -23.76
C ILE A 154 12.84 4.15 -23.84
N PRO A 155 13.81 5.04 -23.49
CA PRO A 155 13.65 6.48 -23.65
C PRO A 155 13.46 6.89 -25.10
N GLU A 156 12.62 7.90 -25.35
CA GLU A 156 12.26 8.33 -26.70
C GLU A 156 13.44 8.85 -27.51
N SER A 157 14.41 9.47 -26.84
CA SER A 157 15.67 9.92 -27.44
C SER A 157 16.50 8.76 -27.99
N ASN A 158 16.33 7.57 -27.41
CA ASN A 158 17.14 6.40 -27.71
C ASN A 158 16.41 5.41 -28.62
N THR A 159 15.09 5.54 -28.80
CA THR A 159 14.28 4.62 -29.62
C THR A 159 14.82 4.47 -31.04
N ASN A 160 15.18 5.57 -31.71
CA ASN A 160 15.79 5.52 -33.04
C ASN A 160 17.10 4.72 -33.03
N GLN A 161 18.01 5.07 -32.11
CA GLN A 161 19.29 4.39 -31.98
C GLN A 161 19.13 2.89 -31.73
N VAL A 162 18.15 2.48 -30.93
CA VAL A 162 17.85 1.06 -30.67
C VAL A 162 17.42 0.36 -31.96
N ILE A 163 16.50 0.95 -32.73
CA ILE A 163 16.04 0.38 -34.02
C ILE A 163 17.24 0.16 -34.97
N HIS A 164 18.11 1.18 -35.13
CA HIS A 164 19.31 1.06 -35.97
C HIS A 164 20.32 0.05 -35.43
N THR A 165 20.51 -0.02 -34.11
CA THR A 165 21.44 -0.95 -33.47
C THR A 165 21.00 -2.40 -33.65
N VAL A 166 19.71 -2.68 -33.46
CA VAL A 166 19.13 -4.01 -33.67
C VAL A 166 19.19 -4.38 -35.15
N GLY A 167 18.82 -3.46 -36.06
CA GLY A 167 18.92 -3.67 -37.49
C GLY A 167 20.34 -4.01 -37.94
N HIS A 168 21.33 -3.23 -37.50
CA HIS A 168 22.74 -3.51 -37.77
C HIS A 168 23.19 -4.87 -37.21
N GLY A 169 22.77 -5.23 -35.99
CA GLY A 169 23.07 -6.52 -35.38
C GLY A 169 22.49 -7.72 -36.16
N LEU A 170 21.33 -7.52 -36.79
CA LEU A 170 20.68 -8.51 -37.66
C LEU A 170 21.17 -8.46 -39.12
N GLY A 171 22.10 -7.58 -39.46
CA GLY A 171 22.55 -7.40 -40.83
C GLY A 171 21.50 -6.79 -41.76
N VAL A 172 20.54 -6.01 -41.25
CA VAL A 172 19.52 -5.29 -42.02
C VAL A 172 19.86 -3.80 -42.06
N LYS A 173 19.81 -3.19 -43.25
CA LYS A 173 19.99 -1.75 -43.42
C LYS A 173 18.68 -1.04 -43.09
N ILE A 174 18.70 -0.14 -42.10
CA ILE A 174 17.54 0.68 -41.74
C ILE A 174 17.66 2.04 -42.44
N GLU A 175 16.65 2.42 -43.21
CA GLU A 175 16.59 3.70 -43.92
C GLU A 175 15.59 4.67 -43.27
N GLY A 176 16.03 5.93 -43.12
CA GLY A 176 15.27 6.98 -42.44
C GLY A 176 15.46 6.98 -40.91
N ASP A 177 14.88 7.99 -40.27
CA ASP A 177 14.97 8.21 -38.82
C ASP A 177 13.61 8.59 -38.22
N VAL A 178 13.40 8.21 -36.95
CA VAL A 178 12.25 8.62 -36.14
C VAL A 178 12.71 9.55 -35.02
N SER A 179 12.26 10.80 -35.05
CA SER A 179 12.60 11.78 -34.00
C SER A 179 11.93 11.47 -32.66
N ALA A 180 12.51 11.92 -31.55
CA ALA A 180 11.91 11.78 -30.22
C ALA A 180 10.50 12.39 -30.14
N ARG A 181 10.26 13.51 -30.82
CA ARG A 181 8.92 14.11 -30.93
C ARG A 181 7.95 13.17 -31.62
N THR A 182 8.36 12.54 -32.73
CA THR A 182 7.54 11.56 -33.44
C THR A 182 7.25 10.33 -32.59
N VAL A 183 8.24 9.86 -31.82
CA VAL A 183 8.04 8.77 -30.84
C VAL A 183 6.97 9.15 -29.82
N GLY A 184 7.06 10.32 -29.19
CA GLY A 184 6.07 10.78 -28.22
C GLY A 184 4.65 10.85 -28.79
N ARG A 185 4.51 11.28 -30.05
CA ARG A 185 3.22 11.27 -30.78
C ARG A 185 2.68 9.86 -31.02
N ILE A 186 3.56 8.94 -31.42
CA ILE A 186 3.19 7.53 -31.63
C ILE A 186 2.71 6.89 -30.33
N VAL A 187 3.38 7.18 -29.20
CA VAL A 187 3.00 6.70 -27.87
C VAL A 187 1.65 7.29 -27.44
N ALA A 188 1.44 8.60 -27.62
CA ALA A 188 0.17 9.25 -27.29
C ALA A 188 -1.01 8.66 -28.07
N ALA A 189 -0.81 8.35 -29.37
CA ALA A 189 -1.81 7.66 -30.18
C ALA A 189 -2.14 6.24 -29.64
N GLY A 190 -1.16 5.55 -29.03
CA GLY A 190 -1.41 4.28 -28.34
C GLY A 190 -2.31 4.43 -27.12
N GLY A 191 -2.20 5.54 -26.38
CA GLY A 191 -3.12 5.87 -25.28
C GLY A 191 -4.55 6.16 -25.75
N LEU A 192 -4.71 6.82 -26.90
CA LEU A 192 -6.03 7.02 -27.52
C LEU A 192 -6.64 5.69 -27.98
N ALA A 193 -5.84 4.81 -28.59
CA ALA A 193 -6.30 3.47 -28.95
C ALA A 193 -6.76 2.67 -27.73
N ALA A 194 -6.10 2.83 -26.57
CA ALA A 194 -6.50 2.17 -25.33
C ALA A 194 -7.86 2.68 -24.81
N GLN A 195 -8.22 3.95 -25.05
CA GLN A 195 -9.56 4.47 -24.74
C GLN A 195 -10.62 3.88 -25.66
N VAL A 196 -10.33 3.80 -26.97
CA VAL A 196 -11.22 3.13 -27.94
C VAL A 196 -11.43 1.67 -27.56
N GLN A 197 -10.35 0.96 -27.20
CA GLN A 197 -10.40 -0.44 -26.76
C GLN A 197 -11.38 -0.66 -25.61
N ILE A 198 -11.30 0.16 -24.56
CA ILE A 198 -12.16 -0.01 -23.37
C ILE A 198 -13.64 0.09 -23.76
N VAL A 199 -14.02 1.10 -24.54
CA VAL A 199 -15.43 1.30 -24.94
C VAL A 199 -15.90 0.25 -25.93
N ASP A 200 -15.03 -0.18 -26.85
CA ASP A 200 -15.31 -1.26 -27.79
C ASP A 200 -15.57 -2.59 -27.07
N GLU A 201 -14.69 -2.96 -26.13
CA GLU A 201 -14.82 -4.20 -25.37
C GLU A 201 -16.05 -4.17 -24.42
N LEU A 202 -16.32 -3.05 -23.76
CA LEU A 202 -17.42 -2.90 -22.80
C LEU A 202 -18.82 -3.02 -23.44
N GLN A 203 -18.97 -2.64 -24.70
CA GLN A 203 -20.25 -2.79 -25.41
C GLN A 203 -20.71 -4.24 -25.56
N PHE A 204 -19.81 -5.20 -25.36
CA PHE A 204 -20.16 -6.60 -25.40
C PHE A 204 -20.16 -7.25 -24.02
N ALA A 205 -19.91 -6.50 -22.94
CA ALA A 205 -19.92 -7.02 -21.58
C ALA A 205 -21.37 -7.23 -21.08
N GLU A 206 -21.98 -8.35 -21.48
CA GLU A 206 -23.38 -8.70 -21.19
C GLU A 206 -23.69 -8.74 -19.68
N ASN A 207 -22.72 -9.13 -18.85
CA ASN A 207 -22.90 -9.31 -17.40
C ASN A 207 -22.45 -8.09 -16.58
N GLY A 208 -22.25 -6.94 -17.23
CA GLY A 208 -21.76 -5.73 -16.59
C GLY A 208 -20.27 -5.76 -16.24
N HIS A 209 -19.85 -4.83 -15.38
CA HIS A 209 -18.46 -4.66 -15.00
C HIS A 209 -18.31 -4.12 -13.58
N THR A 210 -17.14 -4.30 -12.98
CA THR A 210 -16.80 -3.76 -11.67
C THR A 210 -15.69 -2.73 -11.78
N LEU A 211 -15.62 -1.82 -10.81
CA LEU A 211 -14.62 -0.77 -10.75
C LEU A 211 -13.65 -1.04 -9.61
N SER A 212 -12.43 -0.51 -9.74
CA SER A 212 -11.57 -0.31 -8.60
C SER A 212 -10.85 1.03 -8.69
N SER A 213 -10.65 1.66 -7.54
CA SER A 213 -9.99 2.97 -7.43
C SER A 213 -9.04 2.97 -6.23
N ASP A 214 -7.97 3.76 -6.35
CA ASP A 214 -7.04 4.02 -5.26
C ASP A 214 -6.39 5.39 -5.44
N GLY A 215 -6.02 6.02 -4.33
CA GLY A 215 -5.43 7.34 -4.27
C GLY A 215 -4.09 7.34 -3.56
N THR A 216 -3.12 8.12 -4.04
CA THR A 216 -1.91 8.39 -3.28
C THR A 216 -1.36 9.79 -3.55
N THR A 217 -0.58 10.30 -2.61
CA THR A 217 0.12 11.58 -2.77
C THR A 217 1.54 11.34 -3.25
N ILE A 218 1.89 11.93 -4.40
CA ILE A 218 3.26 11.92 -4.93
C ILE A 218 3.77 13.36 -5.00
N ARG A 219 4.71 13.71 -4.12
CA ARG A 219 5.30 15.07 -4.01
C ARG A 219 4.23 16.17 -3.87
N HIS A 220 3.35 16.03 -2.88
CA HIS A 220 2.25 16.97 -2.59
C HIS A 220 1.24 17.18 -3.72
N ARG A 221 1.09 16.18 -4.59
CA ARG A 221 0.02 16.13 -5.60
C ARG A 221 -0.72 14.82 -5.45
N ASN A 222 -2.04 14.88 -5.46
CA ASN A 222 -2.91 13.72 -5.31
C ASN A 222 -3.09 13.06 -6.67
N PHE A 223 -2.86 11.76 -6.72
CA PHE A 223 -3.01 10.92 -7.90
C PHE A 223 -4.02 9.84 -7.62
N GLU A 224 -4.88 9.57 -8.60
CA GLU A 224 -5.93 8.55 -8.50
C GLU A 224 -5.81 7.58 -9.66
N SER A 225 -5.62 6.30 -9.35
CA SER A 225 -5.64 5.21 -10.30
C SER A 225 -7.01 4.59 -10.37
N ARG A 226 -7.51 4.33 -11.58
CA ARG A 226 -8.80 3.67 -11.80
C ARG A 226 -8.67 2.50 -12.77
N HIS A 227 -9.39 1.43 -12.46
CA HIS A 227 -9.50 0.25 -13.31
C HIS A 227 -10.96 -0.20 -13.43
N VAL A 228 -11.22 -0.95 -14.50
CA VAL A 228 -12.48 -1.62 -14.77
C VAL A 228 -12.21 -3.10 -15.01
N THR A 229 -13.01 -3.98 -14.42
CA THR A 229 -12.85 -5.44 -14.55
C THR A 229 -14.12 -6.04 -15.14
N PHE A 230 -13.96 -6.82 -16.21
CA PHE A 230 -15.06 -7.41 -16.96
C PHE A 230 -14.59 -8.55 -17.86
N SER A 231 -15.54 -9.28 -18.44
CA SER A 231 -15.27 -10.33 -19.41
C SER A 231 -14.89 -9.73 -20.77
N ALA A 232 -13.60 -9.75 -21.09
CA ALA A 232 -13.05 -9.14 -22.29
C ALA A 232 -12.58 -10.20 -23.30
N PRO A 233 -12.62 -9.91 -24.61
CA PRO A 233 -12.14 -10.83 -25.64
C PRO A 233 -10.63 -11.08 -25.53
N THR A 234 -10.23 -12.31 -25.82
CA THR A 234 -8.86 -12.67 -26.14
C THR A 234 -8.62 -12.37 -27.62
N TYR A 235 -7.49 -11.74 -27.92
CA TYR A 235 -7.07 -11.46 -29.30
C TYR A 235 -6.10 -12.52 -29.84
N GLU A 236 -6.16 -13.73 -29.28
CA GLU A 236 -5.34 -14.89 -29.65
C GLU A 236 -6.15 -15.96 -30.38
N ASP A 237 -7.48 -15.94 -30.20
CA ASP A 237 -8.41 -16.92 -30.76
C ASP A 237 -9.03 -16.44 -32.09
N ASP A 238 -9.84 -17.30 -32.72
CA ASP A 238 -10.50 -17.04 -34.00
C ASP A 238 -11.20 -15.66 -34.02
N PRO A 239 -10.90 -14.80 -35.01
CA PRO A 239 -11.56 -13.51 -35.17
C PRO A 239 -13.08 -13.52 -35.15
N LEU A 240 -13.73 -14.61 -35.53
CA LEU A 240 -15.18 -14.70 -35.64
C LEU A 240 -15.84 -15.06 -34.31
N LYS A 241 -15.09 -15.65 -33.37
CA LYS A 241 -15.57 -16.05 -32.03
C LYS A 241 -14.42 -15.93 -31.01
N PRO A 242 -14.03 -14.69 -30.62
CA PRO A 242 -13.00 -14.52 -29.61
C PRO A 242 -13.47 -15.12 -28.29
N SER A 243 -12.67 -16.00 -27.69
CA SER A 243 -12.97 -16.45 -26.33
C SER A 243 -12.90 -15.26 -25.38
N ARG A 244 -13.61 -15.34 -24.25
CA ARG A 244 -13.64 -14.25 -23.28
C ARG A 244 -13.13 -14.71 -21.94
N THR A 245 -12.34 -13.84 -21.32
CA THR A 245 -11.78 -14.07 -20.00
C THR A 245 -11.89 -12.80 -19.19
N ILE A 246 -11.97 -12.94 -17.87
CA ILE A 246 -11.95 -11.78 -16.98
C ILE A 246 -10.63 -11.04 -17.13
N LYS A 247 -10.70 -9.76 -17.49
CA LYS A 247 -9.56 -8.85 -17.59
C LYS A 247 -9.84 -7.59 -16.79
N THR A 248 -8.78 -7.04 -16.20
CA THR A 248 -8.79 -5.71 -15.60
C THR A 248 -8.09 -4.74 -16.54
N ARG A 249 -8.81 -3.72 -17.01
CA ARG A 249 -8.30 -2.65 -17.86
C ARG A 249 -8.05 -1.39 -17.04
N VAL A 250 -6.94 -0.72 -17.30
CA VAL A 250 -6.62 0.61 -16.77
C VAL A 250 -7.52 1.64 -17.46
N LEU A 251 -8.33 2.37 -16.70
CA LEU A 251 -9.10 3.51 -17.20
C LEU A 251 -8.23 4.76 -17.34
N GLY A 252 -7.30 4.93 -16.40
CA GLY A 252 -6.30 5.99 -16.43
C GLY A 252 -5.91 6.46 -15.04
N LEU A 253 -4.88 7.32 -15.02
CA LEU A 253 -4.44 8.09 -13.87
C LEU A 253 -4.94 9.52 -13.99
N SER A 254 -5.60 10.05 -12.96
CA SER A 254 -5.88 11.49 -12.86
C SER A 254 -5.10 12.10 -11.72
N THR A 255 -4.98 13.42 -11.76
CA THR A 255 -4.69 14.20 -10.57
C THR A 255 -5.99 14.74 -10.02
N ALA A 256 -6.10 14.81 -8.70
CA ALA A 256 -7.28 15.35 -8.03
C ALA A 256 -6.86 16.51 -7.15
N VAL A 257 -7.76 17.50 -7.01
CA VAL A 257 -7.52 18.66 -6.14
C VAL A 257 -7.62 18.30 -4.65
N ASN A 258 -8.41 17.28 -4.32
CA ASN A 258 -8.59 16.71 -2.99
C ASN A 258 -8.97 15.22 -3.10
N HIS A 259 -9.13 14.54 -1.96
CA HIS A 259 -9.47 13.12 -1.88
C HIS A 259 -10.97 12.88 -1.58
N THR A 260 -11.87 13.83 -1.83
CA THR A 260 -13.30 13.61 -1.51
C THR A 260 -13.96 12.65 -2.49
N SER A 261 -14.95 11.90 -2.00
CA SER A 261 -15.77 10.97 -2.79
C SER A 261 -16.42 11.63 -4.02
N GLU A 262 -16.83 12.89 -3.90
CA GLU A 262 -17.47 13.66 -4.96
C GLU A 262 -16.48 13.99 -6.07
N THR A 263 -15.28 14.45 -5.71
CA THR A 263 -14.21 14.74 -6.66
C THR A 263 -13.78 13.46 -7.40
N GLN A 264 -13.69 12.34 -6.68
CA GLN A 264 -13.38 11.03 -7.25
C GLN A 264 -14.42 10.57 -8.27
N LEU A 265 -15.71 10.74 -7.95
CA LEU A 265 -16.82 10.40 -8.84
C LEU A 265 -16.87 11.30 -10.07
N CYS A 266 -16.71 12.62 -9.91
CA CYS A 266 -16.61 13.57 -11.02
C CYS A 266 -15.44 13.22 -11.95
N GLY A 267 -14.26 12.97 -11.39
CA GLY A 267 -13.09 12.56 -12.16
C GLY A 267 -13.29 11.24 -12.91
N LEU A 268 -14.06 10.29 -12.35
CA LEU A 268 -14.45 9.06 -13.05
C LEU A 268 -15.37 9.39 -14.24
N LYS A 269 -16.42 10.18 -14.05
CA LYS A 269 -17.36 10.59 -15.11
C LYS A 269 -16.63 11.26 -16.29
N GLU A 270 -15.75 12.22 -16.01
CA GLU A 270 -14.97 12.92 -17.03
C GLU A 270 -14.08 11.99 -17.87
N ILE A 271 -13.44 10.99 -17.22
CA ILE A 271 -12.58 10.02 -17.93
C ILE A 271 -13.43 9.16 -18.87
N ILE A 272 -14.60 8.72 -18.41
CA ILE A 272 -15.52 7.89 -19.20
C ILE A 272 -16.10 8.69 -20.36
N GLU A 273 -16.62 9.89 -20.11
CA GLU A 273 -17.12 10.80 -21.16
C GLU A 273 -16.06 11.04 -22.23
N LYS A 274 -14.82 11.31 -21.82
CA LYS A 274 -13.70 11.46 -22.75
C LYS A 274 -13.46 10.20 -23.57
N ALA A 275 -13.42 9.02 -22.94
CA ALA A 275 -13.16 7.76 -23.64
C ALA A 275 -14.26 7.45 -24.67
N TYR A 276 -15.53 7.63 -24.30
CA TYR A 276 -16.68 7.45 -25.19
C TYR A 276 -16.69 8.49 -26.31
N GLY A 277 -16.32 9.74 -26.04
CA GLY A 277 -16.14 10.76 -27.08
C GLY A 277 -15.05 10.39 -28.09
N VAL A 278 -13.92 9.82 -27.63
CA VAL A 278 -12.87 9.31 -28.54
C VAL A 278 -13.36 8.08 -29.32
N TYR A 279 -14.13 7.19 -28.70
CA TYR A 279 -14.67 6.02 -29.38
C TYR A 279 -15.72 6.40 -30.45
N ASN A 280 -16.74 7.19 -30.10
CA ASN A 280 -17.84 7.56 -30.99
C ASN A 280 -17.38 8.35 -32.23
N ASN A 281 -16.30 9.12 -32.10
CA ASN A 281 -15.69 9.83 -33.23
C ASN A 281 -14.73 8.97 -34.07
N SER A 282 -14.44 7.74 -33.63
CA SER A 282 -13.60 6.79 -34.38
C SER A 282 -14.42 6.06 -35.46
N PRO A 283 -13.78 5.47 -36.48
CA PRO A 283 -14.48 4.66 -37.48
C PRO A 283 -15.32 3.53 -36.87
N LEU A 284 -14.82 2.89 -35.80
CA LEU A 284 -15.56 1.86 -35.08
C LEU A 284 -16.83 2.44 -34.44
N GLY A 285 -16.72 3.55 -33.72
CA GLY A 285 -17.86 4.19 -33.07
C GLY A 285 -18.85 4.85 -34.03
N GLN A 286 -18.42 5.30 -35.20
CA GLN A 286 -19.34 5.75 -36.25
C GLN A 286 -20.17 4.60 -36.81
N SER A 287 -19.58 3.40 -36.92
CA SER A 287 -20.32 2.21 -37.36
C SER A 287 -21.23 1.64 -36.27
N LYS A 288 -20.82 1.74 -35.00
CA LYS A 288 -21.55 1.25 -33.83
C LYS A 288 -21.39 2.23 -32.66
N PRO A 289 -22.24 3.27 -32.58
CA PRO A 289 -22.17 4.26 -31.51
C PRO A 289 -22.44 3.66 -30.13
N ALA A 290 -21.79 4.21 -29.11
CA ALA A 290 -21.98 3.81 -27.72
C ALA A 290 -22.51 4.98 -26.88
N LEU A 291 -23.50 4.71 -26.02
CA LEU A 291 -24.07 5.69 -25.11
C LEU A 291 -23.26 5.74 -23.81
N VAL A 292 -22.81 6.92 -23.38
CA VAL A 292 -22.04 7.09 -22.13
C VAL A 292 -22.79 6.52 -20.92
N VAL A 293 -24.10 6.75 -20.85
CA VAL A 293 -24.97 6.28 -19.77
C VAL A 293 -24.99 4.75 -19.64
N SER A 294 -24.68 4.01 -20.72
CA SER A 294 -24.61 2.55 -20.65
C SER A 294 -23.42 2.03 -19.86
N PHE A 295 -22.37 2.85 -19.70
CA PHE A 295 -21.29 2.53 -18.78
C PHE A 295 -21.84 2.40 -17.35
N ALA A 296 -22.44 3.48 -16.85
CA ALA A 296 -22.88 3.55 -15.47
C ALA A 296 -23.98 2.54 -15.15
N ALA A 297 -24.95 2.36 -16.05
CA ALA A 297 -26.05 1.41 -15.88
C ALA A 297 -25.57 -0.06 -15.75
N ASN A 298 -24.37 -0.37 -16.28
CA ASN A 298 -23.80 -1.71 -16.28
C ASN A 298 -22.74 -1.93 -15.19
N ILE A 299 -22.54 -0.96 -14.29
CA ILE A 299 -21.70 -1.17 -13.11
C ILE A 299 -22.40 -2.18 -12.19
N ARG A 300 -21.66 -3.16 -11.66
CA ARG A 300 -22.16 -4.17 -10.72
C ARG A 300 -21.41 -4.20 -9.40
N GLY A 301 -20.33 -3.43 -9.28
CA GLY A 301 -19.62 -3.34 -8.01
C GLY A 301 -18.38 -2.47 -8.00
N LEU A 302 -17.83 -2.31 -6.79
CA LEU A 302 -16.63 -1.52 -6.50
C LEU A 302 -15.70 -2.30 -5.55
N GLY A 303 -14.43 -2.41 -5.92
CA GLY A 303 -13.34 -2.81 -5.03
C GLY A 303 -12.52 -1.60 -4.60
N SER A 304 -12.35 -1.40 -3.29
CA SER A 304 -11.54 -0.31 -2.70
C SER A 304 -10.87 -0.74 -1.39
N ASP A 305 -10.15 0.17 -0.74
CA ASP A 305 -9.83 0.02 0.68
C ASP A 305 -11.09 0.16 1.57
N HIS A 306 -10.90 0.12 2.89
CA HIS A 306 -11.99 0.16 3.88
C HIS A 306 -12.33 1.57 4.41
N ALA A 307 -11.80 2.64 3.82
CA ALA A 307 -12.01 4.01 4.29
C ALA A 307 -13.47 4.48 4.02
N GLU A 308 -13.99 5.35 4.89
CA GLU A 308 -15.39 5.80 4.81
C GLU A 308 -15.68 6.68 3.58
N ASP A 309 -14.70 7.44 3.11
CA ASP A 309 -14.77 8.18 1.84
C ASP A 309 -14.93 7.24 0.65
N GLN A 310 -14.25 6.08 0.66
CA GLN A 310 -14.40 5.04 -0.38
C GLN A 310 -15.77 4.36 -0.31
N LYS A 311 -16.32 4.10 0.87
CA LYS A 311 -17.70 3.62 1.02
C LYS A 311 -18.71 4.66 0.52
N LYS A 312 -18.46 5.94 0.79
CA LYS A 312 -19.29 7.05 0.28
C LYS A 312 -19.20 7.16 -1.25
N LEU A 313 -18.02 6.96 -1.84
CA LEU A 313 -17.86 6.84 -3.29
C LEU A 313 -18.69 5.67 -3.84
N GLY A 314 -18.67 4.51 -3.18
CA GLY A 314 -19.48 3.34 -3.55
C GLY A 314 -20.97 3.66 -3.63
N ARG A 315 -21.50 4.41 -2.64
CA ARG A 315 -22.90 4.89 -2.67
C ARG A 315 -23.16 5.82 -3.86
N GLY A 316 -22.28 6.80 -4.09
CA GLY A 316 -22.42 7.73 -5.22
C GLY A 316 -22.35 7.04 -6.60
N ILE A 317 -21.56 5.97 -6.73
CA ILE A 317 -21.52 5.15 -7.95
C ILE A 317 -22.81 4.34 -8.11
N LYS A 318 -23.36 3.77 -7.02
CA LYS A 318 -24.64 3.06 -7.07
C LYS A 318 -25.77 4.01 -7.49
N ASP A 319 -25.81 5.23 -6.96
CA ASP A 319 -26.81 6.22 -7.36
C ASP A 319 -26.66 6.59 -8.85
N TRP A 320 -25.43 6.77 -9.32
CA TRP A 320 -25.15 7.03 -10.73
C TRP A 320 -25.59 5.85 -11.62
N MET A 321 -25.37 4.61 -11.18
CA MET A 321 -25.85 3.41 -11.86
C MET A 321 -27.37 3.41 -11.98
N ILE A 322 -28.10 3.61 -10.87
CA ILE A 322 -29.57 3.59 -10.85
C ILE A 322 -30.14 4.68 -11.76
N VAL A 323 -29.65 5.92 -11.65
CA VAL A 323 -30.10 7.04 -12.51
C VAL A 323 -29.87 6.71 -13.98
N SER A 324 -28.72 6.14 -14.31
CA SER A 324 -28.40 5.78 -15.70
C SER A 324 -29.25 4.61 -16.21
N SER A 325 -29.55 3.62 -15.37
CA SER A 325 -30.44 2.50 -15.72
C SER A 325 -31.87 2.97 -15.98
N LYS A 326 -32.38 3.90 -15.16
CA LYS A 326 -33.68 4.56 -15.38
C LYS A 326 -33.70 5.28 -16.73
N TYR A 327 -32.67 6.07 -17.01
CA TYR A 327 -32.55 6.79 -18.27
C TYR A 327 -32.56 5.85 -19.49
N LEU A 328 -31.84 4.71 -19.43
CA LEU A 328 -31.85 3.72 -20.51
C LEU A 328 -33.23 3.11 -20.74
N LYS A 329 -33.95 2.75 -19.67
CA LYS A 329 -35.33 2.26 -19.80
C LYS A 329 -36.26 3.32 -20.38
N GLY A 330 -36.09 4.58 -19.98
CA GLY A 330 -36.81 5.71 -20.56
C GLY A 330 -36.55 5.84 -22.06
N LEU A 331 -35.30 5.63 -22.49
CA LEU A 331 -34.92 5.67 -23.91
C LEU A 331 -35.53 4.50 -24.69
N GLU A 332 -35.63 3.30 -24.10
CA GLU A 332 -36.32 2.15 -24.68
C GLU A 332 -37.81 2.43 -24.90
N VAL A 333 -38.48 3.00 -23.89
CA VAL A 333 -39.89 3.43 -24.00
C VAL A 333 -40.05 4.53 -25.05
N PHE A 334 -39.18 5.54 -25.02
CA PHE A 334 -39.19 6.64 -25.98
C PHE A 334 -39.03 6.16 -27.43
N THR A 335 -38.14 5.20 -27.67
CA THR A 335 -37.85 4.67 -29.02
C THR A 335 -38.92 3.70 -29.51
N SER A 336 -39.60 3.00 -28.60
CA SER A 336 -40.65 2.02 -28.94
C SER A 336 -42.04 2.64 -29.11
N LYS A 337 -42.29 3.82 -28.53
CA LYS A 337 -43.58 4.52 -28.63
C LYS A 337 -43.86 5.03 -30.05
N PRO A 338 -45.11 4.91 -30.55
CA PRO A 338 -45.51 5.51 -31.82
C PRO A 338 -45.37 7.05 -31.80
N LEU A 339 -44.94 7.63 -32.93
CA LEU A 339 -44.75 9.08 -33.07
C LEU A 339 -46.03 9.88 -32.74
N GLN A 340 -47.21 9.34 -33.03
CA GLN A 340 -48.50 9.98 -32.77
C GLN A 340 -48.76 10.22 -31.28
N GLU A 341 -48.27 9.32 -30.41
CA GLU A 341 -48.38 9.46 -28.95
C GLU A 341 -47.24 10.31 -28.39
N LEU A 342 -46.06 10.25 -29.02
CA LEU A 342 -44.86 10.89 -28.53
C LEU A 342 -44.82 12.40 -28.83
N VAL A 343 -45.28 12.81 -30.01
CA VAL A 343 -45.24 14.22 -30.46
C VAL A 343 -45.99 15.17 -29.51
N PRO A 344 -47.23 14.88 -29.06
CA PRO A 344 -47.93 15.74 -28.11
C PRO A 344 -47.16 15.92 -26.78
N ILE A 345 -46.50 14.85 -26.32
CA ILE A 345 -45.72 14.84 -25.08
C ILE A 345 -44.47 15.71 -25.21
N ILE A 346 -43.74 15.59 -26.33
CA ILE A 346 -42.56 16.41 -26.59
C ILE A 346 -42.95 17.89 -26.73
N ILE A 347 -44.04 18.18 -27.45
CA ILE A 347 -44.55 19.56 -27.60
C ILE A 347 -44.88 20.17 -26.23
N ASP A 348 -45.51 19.41 -25.34
CA ASP A 348 -45.84 19.89 -24.00
C ASP A 348 -44.57 20.18 -23.17
N ALA A 349 -43.58 19.29 -23.21
CA ALA A 349 -42.28 19.53 -22.56
C ALA A 349 -41.56 20.75 -23.14
N ALA A 350 -41.53 20.91 -24.46
CA ALA A 350 -40.94 22.06 -25.15
C ALA A 350 -41.67 23.36 -24.78
N LYS A 351 -43.01 23.36 -24.69
CA LYS A 351 -43.79 24.51 -24.22
C LYS A 351 -43.44 24.91 -22.79
N ARG A 352 -43.23 23.94 -21.89
CA ARG A 352 -42.81 24.21 -20.52
C ARG A 352 -41.42 24.85 -20.48
N LYS A 353 -40.46 24.34 -21.26
CA LYS A 353 -39.14 24.97 -21.40
C LYS A 353 -39.22 26.37 -21.99
N MET A 354 -40.01 26.57 -23.04
CA MET A 354 -40.25 27.89 -23.63
C MET A 354 -40.83 28.89 -22.61
N HIS A 355 -41.75 28.44 -21.75
CA HIS A 355 -42.28 29.28 -20.66
C HIS A 355 -41.22 29.58 -19.59
N GLU A 356 -40.36 28.62 -19.23
CA GLU A 356 -39.25 28.84 -18.29
C GLU A 356 -38.27 29.93 -18.77
N VAL A 357 -38.05 30.07 -20.08
CA VAL A 357 -37.18 31.11 -20.64
C VAL A 357 -37.87 32.48 -20.80
N GLY A 358 -39.16 32.59 -20.47
CA GLY A 358 -39.92 33.85 -20.51
C GLY A 358 -40.96 33.94 -21.64
N GLY A 359 -41.33 32.82 -22.27
CA GLY A 359 -42.38 32.76 -23.29
C GLY A 359 -41.84 32.77 -24.72
N SER A 360 -42.76 32.66 -25.69
CA SER A 360 -42.42 32.49 -27.11
C SER A 360 -41.64 33.66 -27.70
N GLU A 361 -41.94 34.90 -27.28
CA GLU A 361 -41.19 36.06 -27.76
C GLU A 361 -39.72 36.01 -27.36
N VAL A 362 -39.39 35.62 -26.12
CA VAL A 362 -38.00 35.50 -25.68
C VAL A 362 -37.30 34.34 -26.37
N TRP A 363 -38.02 33.23 -26.57
CA TRP A 363 -37.52 32.06 -27.27
C TRP A 363 -37.12 32.34 -28.72
N ASP A 364 -37.94 33.09 -29.46
CA ASP A 364 -37.67 33.44 -30.86
C ASP A 364 -36.45 34.36 -31.03
N HIS A 365 -36.02 35.04 -29.95
CA HIS A 365 -34.81 35.87 -29.92
C HIS A 365 -33.57 35.11 -29.44
N LEU A 366 -33.69 33.85 -28.99
CA LEU A 366 -32.54 33.00 -28.67
C LEU A 366 -31.79 32.61 -29.94
N VAL A 367 -30.48 32.41 -29.83
CA VAL A 367 -29.69 31.85 -30.93
C VAL A 367 -30.02 30.36 -31.10
N GLU A 368 -29.91 29.86 -32.32
CA GLU A 368 -30.26 28.47 -32.69
C GLU A 368 -29.61 27.42 -31.77
N ALA A 369 -28.35 27.63 -31.38
CA ALA A 369 -27.65 26.73 -30.45
C ALA A 369 -28.25 26.71 -29.03
N GLU A 370 -28.85 27.81 -28.57
CA GLU A 370 -29.55 27.88 -27.29
C GLU A 370 -30.94 27.23 -27.38
N GLN A 371 -31.65 27.42 -28.49
CA GLN A 371 -32.91 26.71 -28.75
C GLN A 371 -32.69 25.19 -28.80
N GLU A 372 -31.69 24.72 -29.55
CA GLU A 372 -31.34 23.30 -29.65
C GLU A 372 -30.98 22.72 -28.27
N LYS A 373 -30.30 23.50 -27.42
CA LYS A 373 -30.00 23.10 -26.04
C LYS A 373 -31.27 22.89 -25.22
N TYR A 374 -32.23 23.82 -25.27
CA TYR A 374 -33.49 23.69 -24.54
C TYR A 374 -34.39 22.58 -25.10
N ASP A 375 -34.41 22.39 -26.42
CA ASP A 375 -35.12 21.27 -27.06
C ASP A 375 -34.54 19.92 -26.61
N LYS A 376 -33.21 19.82 -26.55
CA LYS A 376 -32.54 18.64 -26.01
C LYS A 376 -32.90 18.40 -24.54
N GLN A 377 -32.93 19.45 -23.72
CA GLN A 377 -33.36 19.35 -22.32
C GLN A 377 -34.82 18.89 -22.19
N ALA A 378 -35.72 19.38 -23.05
CA ALA A 378 -37.11 18.94 -23.07
C ALA A 378 -37.23 17.44 -23.42
N MET A 379 -36.44 16.96 -24.39
CA MET A 379 -36.37 15.54 -24.71
C MET A 379 -35.79 14.70 -23.56
N GLU A 380 -34.70 15.14 -22.95
CA GLU A 380 -34.09 14.48 -21.78
C GLU A 380 -35.09 14.37 -20.63
N GLU A 381 -35.87 15.42 -20.36
CA GLU A 381 -36.90 15.41 -19.32
C GLU A 381 -38.01 14.38 -19.60
N VAL A 382 -38.45 14.26 -20.86
CA VAL A 382 -39.44 13.24 -21.27
C VAL A 382 -38.86 11.83 -21.08
N ILE A 383 -37.61 11.61 -21.47
CA ILE A 383 -36.92 10.32 -21.31
C ILE A 383 -36.78 9.98 -19.82
N GLU A 384 -36.37 10.92 -18.98
CA GLU A 384 -36.26 10.72 -17.53
C GLU A 384 -37.61 10.36 -16.90
N ARG A 385 -38.69 11.02 -17.32
CA ARG A 385 -40.05 10.71 -16.85
C ARG A 385 -40.48 9.30 -17.23
N PHE A 386 -40.33 8.92 -18.51
CA PHE A 386 -40.65 7.55 -18.95
C PHE A 386 -39.77 6.52 -18.24
N GLY A 387 -38.51 6.84 -17.97
CA GLY A 387 -37.60 5.99 -17.23
C GLY A 387 -38.02 5.79 -15.77
N ALA A 388 -38.52 6.85 -15.11
CA ALA A 388 -39.04 6.78 -13.75
C ALA A 388 -40.32 5.95 -13.67
N GLU A 389 -41.25 6.13 -14.62
CA GLU A 389 -42.48 5.33 -14.74
C GLU A 389 -42.15 3.85 -15.00
N ALA A 390 -41.34 3.56 -16.02
CA ALA A 390 -40.93 2.19 -16.35
C ALA A 390 -40.13 1.50 -15.23
N TRP A 391 -39.43 2.26 -14.40
CA TRP A 391 -38.74 1.73 -13.22
C TRP A 391 -39.70 1.43 -12.07
N ALA A 392 -40.73 2.25 -11.88
CA ALA A 392 -41.76 2.04 -10.87
C ALA A 392 -42.64 0.81 -11.20
N ASP A 393 -42.84 0.54 -12.49
CA ASP A 393 -43.60 -0.61 -12.99
C ASP A 393 -42.81 -1.94 -12.96
N LEU A 394 -41.52 -1.92 -12.58
CA LEU A 394 -40.74 -3.16 -12.45
C LEU A 394 -41.32 -4.05 -11.35
N SER A 395 -41.32 -5.36 -11.61
CA SER A 395 -41.51 -6.33 -10.55
C SER A 395 -40.43 -6.18 -9.48
N ASP A 396 -40.73 -6.58 -8.24
CA ASP A 396 -39.72 -6.54 -7.17
C ASP A 396 -38.47 -7.35 -7.53
N GLU A 397 -38.63 -8.47 -8.23
CA GLU A 397 -37.53 -9.32 -8.69
C GLU A 397 -36.66 -8.64 -9.75
N ASP A 398 -37.27 -7.99 -10.75
CA ASP A 398 -36.52 -7.29 -11.80
C ASP A 398 -35.84 -6.03 -11.28
N ARG A 399 -36.49 -5.35 -10.32
CA ARG A 399 -35.90 -4.20 -9.63
C ARG A 399 -34.70 -4.64 -8.79
N GLU A 400 -34.81 -5.72 -8.03
CA GLU A 400 -33.69 -6.25 -7.25
C GLU A 400 -32.50 -6.61 -8.14
N LYS A 401 -32.74 -7.28 -9.29
CA LYS A 401 -31.70 -7.58 -10.30
C LYS A 401 -31.07 -6.31 -10.89
N ALA A 402 -31.87 -5.29 -11.17
CA ALA A 402 -31.39 -4.02 -11.74
C ALA A 402 -30.60 -3.17 -10.72
N GLU A 403 -30.85 -3.37 -9.41
CA GLU A 403 -30.18 -2.67 -8.31
C GLU A 403 -28.94 -3.42 -7.77
N VAL A 404 -28.59 -4.57 -8.35
CA VAL A 404 -27.42 -5.35 -7.94
C VAL A 404 -26.15 -4.50 -8.08
N PHE A 405 -25.61 -4.14 -6.92
CA PHE A 405 -24.34 -3.45 -6.76
C PHE A 405 -23.68 -3.97 -5.49
N VAL A 406 -22.45 -4.46 -5.62
CA VAL A 406 -21.69 -5.03 -4.50
C VAL A 406 -20.39 -4.27 -4.27
N TRP A 407 -20.11 -3.98 -3.01
CA TRP A 407 -18.82 -3.46 -2.58
C TRP A 407 -18.03 -4.54 -1.84
N ALA A 408 -16.73 -4.65 -2.14
CA ALA A 408 -15.83 -5.54 -1.41
C ALA A 408 -14.52 -4.83 -1.08
N GLY A 409 -14.13 -4.89 0.20
CA GLY A 409 -12.90 -4.28 0.67
C GLY A 409 -11.65 -5.12 0.41
N CYS A 410 -10.52 -4.46 0.19
CA CYS A 410 -9.23 -5.09 -0.11
C CYS A 410 -8.76 -6.05 0.99
N CYS A 411 -8.48 -7.31 0.62
CA CYS A 411 -8.01 -8.34 1.55
C CYS A 411 -6.67 -8.02 2.22
N MET A 412 -5.77 -7.31 1.53
CA MET A 412 -4.47 -6.91 2.07
C MET A 412 -4.60 -5.88 3.20
N HIS A 413 -5.58 -4.98 3.09
CA HIS A 413 -5.90 -4.02 4.15
C HIS A 413 -6.56 -4.68 5.35
N LYS A 414 -7.39 -5.72 5.14
CA LYS A 414 -7.93 -6.54 6.24
C LYS A 414 -6.81 -7.15 7.07
N GLU A 415 -5.87 -7.84 6.41
CA GLU A 415 -4.74 -8.47 7.09
C GLU A 415 -3.85 -7.47 7.83
N LEU A 416 -3.50 -6.35 7.18
CA LEU A 416 -2.70 -5.29 7.77
C LEU A 416 -3.36 -4.68 9.01
N ASN A 417 -4.66 -4.36 8.91
CA ASN A 417 -5.39 -3.75 10.01
C ASN A 417 -5.62 -4.75 11.15
N SER A 418 -5.76 -6.05 10.86
CA SER A 418 -5.82 -7.08 11.91
C SER A 418 -4.52 -7.15 12.71
N VAL A 419 -3.36 -7.01 12.06
CA VAL A 419 -2.07 -6.88 12.76
C VAL A 419 -2.05 -5.63 13.65
N LYS A 420 -2.58 -4.49 13.18
CA LYS A 420 -2.69 -3.27 14.00
C LYS A 420 -3.59 -3.50 15.22
N GLY A 421 -4.75 -4.15 15.04
CA GLY A 421 -5.67 -4.50 16.12
C GLY A 421 -5.02 -5.40 17.17
N GLY A 422 -4.29 -6.43 16.72
CA GLY A 422 -3.52 -7.30 17.60
C GLY A 422 -2.41 -6.57 18.36
N ALA A 423 -1.65 -5.71 17.67
CA ALA A 423 -0.60 -4.91 18.29
C ALA A 423 -1.14 -3.96 19.36
N ARG A 424 -2.31 -3.33 19.10
CA ARG A 424 -3.01 -2.49 20.08
C ARG A 424 -3.39 -3.27 21.34
N ARG A 425 -4.10 -4.41 21.20
CA ARG A 425 -4.49 -5.24 22.36
C ARG A 425 -3.29 -5.81 23.11
N MET A 426 -2.21 -6.14 22.40
CA MET A 426 -0.95 -6.56 23.02
C MET A 426 -0.31 -5.41 23.81
N ALA A 427 -0.37 -4.17 23.30
CA ALA A 427 0.09 -2.99 24.04
C ALA A 427 -0.76 -2.72 25.29
N GLU A 428 -2.09 -2.86 25.19
CA GLU A 428 -3.01 -2.75 26.33
C GLU A 428 -2.71 -3.81 27.40
N TYR A 429 -2.38 -5.05 27.01
CA TYR A 429 -2.02 -6.10 27.96
C TYR A 429 -0.86 -5.69 28.88
N TRP A 430 0.15 -4.98 28.39
CA TRP A 430 1.25 -4.52 29.25
C TRP A 430 0.83 -3.53 30.33
N SER A 431 -0.29 -2.80 30.15
CA SER A 431 -0.83 -1.93 31.20
C SER A 431 -1.45 -2.69 32.38
N THR A 432 -1.75 -3.99 32.17
CA THR A 432 -2.33 -4.86 33.19
C THR A 432 -1.29 -5.59 34.04
N VAL A 433 0.00 -5.43 33.72
CA VAL A 433 1.10 -6.13 34.40
C VAL A 433 2.11 -5.10 34.93
N ASP A 434 2.34 -5.11 36.23
CA ASP A 434 3.24 -4.15 36.87
C ASP A 434 4.71 -4.37 36.49
N ASN A 435 5.39 -3.30 36.08
CA ASN A 435 6.85 -3.20 35.88
C ASN A 435 7.49 -4.13 34.84
N THR A 436 6.74 -4.72 33.90
CA THR A 436 7.28 -5.59 32.83
C THR A 436 6.96 -5.12 31.40
N ALA A 437 6.61 -3.85 31.22
CA ALA A 437 6.29 -3.29 29.91
C ALA A 437 7.55 -3.15 29.00
N PRO A 438 7.37 -3.15 27.67
CA PRO A 438 8.47 -2.93 26.72
C PRO A 438 9.21 -1.62 26.93
N VAL A 439 10.53 -1.69 26.73
CA VAL A 439 11.41 -0.52 26.83
C VAL A 439 10.94 0.61 25.91
N LYS A 440 11.00 1.85 26.41
CA LYS A 440 10.72 3.05 25.64
C LYS A 440 11.88 3.32 24.65
N LEU A 441 11.54 3.45 23.39
CA LEU A 441 12.41 3.69 22.23
C LEU A 441 12.12 5.08 21.63
N MET A 442 12.04 6.10 22.49
CA MET A 442 11.71 7.49 22.14
C MET A 442 12.78 8.10 21.25
N ASN A 443 12.45 9.16 20.50
CA ASN A 443 13.48 9.99 19.88
C ASN A 443 14.17 10.89 20.92
N GLN A 444 15.34 11.46 20.59
CA GLN A 444 16.14 12.26 21.53
C GLN A 444 15.38 13.44 22.14
N HIS A 445 14.64 14.20 21.33
CA HIS A 445 13.90 15.38 21.80
C HIS A 445 12.76 15.00 22.75
N LYS A 446 12.02 13.93 22.43
CA LYS A 446 10.97 13.40 23.29
C LYS A 446 11.54 12.83 24.59
N GLU A 447 12.65 12.10 24.54
CA GLU A 447 13.31 11.59 25.75
C GLU A 447 13.76 12.74 26.66
N MET A 448 14.34 13.80 26.08
CA MET A 448 14.68 15.02 26.82
C MET A 448 13.44 15.70 27.43
N ALA A 449 12.35 15.83 26.66
CA ALA A 449 11.11 16.46 27.13
C ALA A 449 10.40 15.66 28.24
N VAL A 450 10.43 14.33 28.15
CA VAL A 450 9.91 13.43 29.20
C VAL A 450 10.77 13.51 30.45
N ASN A 451 12.10 13.49 30.31
CA ASN A 451 13.02 13.64 31.44
C ASN A 451 12.91 15.03 32.11
N ALA A 452 12.50 16.05 31.35
CA ALA A 452 12.22 17.40 31.86
C ALA A 452 10.83 17.53 32.51
N GLY A 453 10.01 16.47 32.55
CA GLY A 453 8.71 16.47 33.21
C GLY A 453 7.57 17.13 32.43
N SER A 454 7.69 17.29 31.10
CA SER A 454 6.60 17.84 30.28
C SER A 454 5.42 16.85 30.19
N SER A 455 4.27 17.21 30.76
CA SER A 455 3.05 16.38 30.77
C SER A 455 2.56 16.02 29.37
N GLU A 456 2.72 16.92 28.40
CA GLU A 456 2.36 16.72 26.99
C GLU A 456 3.30 15.72 26.31
N ALA A 457 4.61 15.76 26.64
CA ALA A 457 5.57 14.79 26.14
C ALA A 457 5.33 13.38 26.72
N VAL A 458 4.95 13.28 27.99
CA VAL A 458 4.60 12.00 28.66
C VAL A 458 3.36 11.38 28.02
N LEU A 459 2.31 12.16 27.74
CA LEU A 459 1.12 11.71 27.03
C LEU A 459 1.41 11.37 25.55
N SER A 460 2.29 12.10 24.87
CA SER A 460 2.67 11.79 23.47
C SER A 460 3.62 10.58 23.30
N SER A 461 3.93 9.88 24.40
CA SER A 461 4.87 8.75 24.44
C SER A 461 4.21 7.37 24.33
N PHE A 462 2.88 7.33 24.19
CA PHE A 462 2.15 6.13 23.73
C PHE A 462 2.63 5.80 22.29
N GLY A 463 2.86 4.52 21.99
CA GLY A 463 3.38 4.07 20.69
C GLY A 463 4.91 4.12 20.50
N ASP A 464 5.67 4.72 21.43
CA ASP A 464 7.14 4.81 21.36
C ASP A 464 7.89 3.62 22.00
N SER A 465 7.26 2.44 22.13
CA SER A 465 7.87 1.23 22.73
C SER A 465 7.50 -0.04 21.96
N GLY A 466 8.19 -1.15 22.25
CA GLY A 466 7.80 -2.48 21.76
C GLY A 466 8.30 -2.84 20.36
N GLY A 467 7.82 -3.98 19.86
CA GLY A 467 8.28 -4.63 18.64
C GLY A 467 7.96 -3.86 17.36
N VAL A 468 6.81 -3.21 17.28
CA VAL A 468 6.43 -2.38 16.11
C VAL A 468 7.34 -1.16 16.00
N LYS A 469 7.62 -0.49 17.12
CA LYS A 469 8.57 0.64 17.15
C LYS A 469 9.98 0.19 16.82
N LEU A 470 10.44 -0.92 17.39
CA LEU A 470 11.75 -1.50 17.11
C LEU A 470 11.93 -1.85 15.63
N THR A 471 10.95 -2.51 15.01
CA THR A 471 10.98 -2.85 13.57
C THR A 471 10.93 -1.61 12.66
N SER A 472 10.28 -0.53 13.11
CA SER A 472 10.31 0.77 12.43
C SER A 472 11.71 1.39 12.44
N LEU A 473 12.36 1.43 13.61
CA LEU A 473 13.73 1.93 13.77
C LEU A 473 14.75 1.05 13.01
N ALA A 474 14.60 -0.26 13.10
CA ALA A 474 15.41 -1.21 12.34
C ALA A 474 15.25 -1.00 10.83
N GLY A 475 14.04 -0.71 10.34
CA GLY A 475 13.82 -0.28 8.96
C GLY A 475 14.59 0.99 8.61
N ALA A 476 14.49 2.02 9.43
CA ALA A 476 15.21 3.27 9.21
C ALA A 476 16.75 3.08 9.16
N ILE A 477 17.30 2.08 9.85
CA ILE A 477 18.74 1.78 9.80
C ILE A 477 19.06 0.83 8.64
N PHE A 478 18.41 -0.33 8.56
CA PHE A 478 18.80 -1.44 7.67
C PHE A 478 18.09 -1.44 6.31
N ARG A 479 17.03 -0.64 6.12
CA ARG A 479 16.30 -0.44 4.85
C ARG A 479 15.54 0.90 4.82
N HIS A 480 16.28 1.98 4.69
CA HIS A 480 15.79 3.35 4.77
C HIS A 480 15.12 3.75 3.45
N LYS A 481 14.11 4.64 3.54
CA LYS A 481 13.34 5.13 2.38
C LYS A 481 14.12 6.06 1.45
N ASP A 482 15.04 6.84 2.03
CA ASP A 482 16.02 7.67 1.31
C ASP A 482 17.21 6.78 0.89
N ASP A 483 17.51 6.77 -0.40
CA ASP A 483 18.54 5.96 -1.03
C ASP A 483 19.97 6.39 -0.68
N LYS A 484 20.14 7.55 -0.02
CA LYS A 484 21.44 8.03 0.47
C LYS A 484 21.68 7.78 1.96
N LYS A 485 20.67 7.34 2.71
CA LYS A 485 20.75 7.24 4.19
C LYS A 485 20.63 5.80 4.68
N GLY A 486 21.16 5.55 5.87
CA GLY A 486 21.11 4.25 6.55
C GLY A 486 22.30 3.36 6.22
N GLN A 487 22.19 2.08 6.57
CA GLN A 487 23.28 1.09 6.57
C GLN A 487 23.02 -0.07 5.62
N GLN A 488 22.13 0.06 4.63
CA GLN A 488 21.60 -1.09 3.86
C GLN A 488 22.69 -1.89 3.15
N ASP A 489 23.59 -1.21 2.44
CA ASP A 489 24.65 -1.88 1.68
C ASP A 489 25.73 -2.44 2.61
N THR A 490 26.09 -1.70 3.67
CA THR A 490 26.99 -2.19 4.72
C THR A 490 26.42 -3.44 5.40
N PHE A 491 25.14 -3.43 5.72
CA PHE A 491 24.38 -4.54 6.31
C PHE A 491 24.41 -5.75 5.38
N LYS A 492 24.08 -5.59 4.09
CA LYS A 492 24.12 -6.67 3.11
C LYS A 492 25.51 -7.29 3.01
N MET A 493 26.55 -6.48 2.89
CA MET A 493 27.94 -6.96 2.80
C MET A 493 28.38 -7.69 4.07
N TYR A 494 28.00 -7.19 5.26
CA TYR A 494 28.34 -7.83 6.53
C TYR A 494 27.67 -9.20 6.68
N PHE A 495 26.37 -9.29 6.38
CA PHE A 495 25.61 -10.53 6.49
C PHE A 495 25.98 -11.53 5.38
N GLU A 496 26.32 -11.05 4.17
CA GLU A 496 26.89 -11.90 3.11
C GLU A 496 28.24 -12.48 3.51
N ASN A 497 29.10 -11.71 4.18
CA ASN A 497 30.36 -12.23 4.72
C ASN A 497 30.14 -13.24 5.85
N LEU A 498 29.12 -13.05 6.69
CA LEU A 498 28.83 -13.92 7.83
C LEU A 498 28.20 -15.26 7.41
N TYR A 499 27.24 -15.24 6.48
CA TYR A 499 26.44 -16.42 6.11
C TYR A 499 26.73 -16.96 4.71
N GLY A 500 27.51 -16.25 3.89
CA GLY A 500 27.81 -16.62 2.50
C GLY A 500 26.71 -16.26 1.50
N TYR A 501 25.65 -15.55 1.93
CA TYR A 501 24.58 -15.06 1.07
C TYR A 501 24.01 -13.74 1.61
N SER A 502 23.55 -12.86 0.72
CA SER A 502 22.95 -11.59 1.12
C SER A 502 21.54 -11.78 1.68
N ILE A 503 21.29 -11.17 2.84
CA ILE A 503 19.96 -11.01 3.43
C ILE A 503 19.46 -9.60 3.13
N ALA A 504 18.19 -9.45 2.77
CA ALA A 504 17.56 -8.15 2.55
C ALA A 504 16.56 -7.89 3.67
N PHE A 505 16.80 -6.84 4.47
CA PHE A 505 15.88 -6.50 5.55
C PHE A 505 14.49 -6.11 4.99
N PRO A 506 13.38 -6.42 5.65
CA PRO A 506 12.03 -6.05 5.21
C PRO A 506 11.80 -4.52 5.18
N ASP A 507 10.88 -4.08 4.30
CA ASP A 507 10.70 -2.67 3.92
C ASP A 507 9.72 -1.92 4.84
N THR A 508 10.00 -1.88 6.14
CA THR A 508 9.12 -1.21 7.12
C THR A 508 9.06 0.32 6.95
N SER A 509 10.05 0.92 6.28
CA SER A 509 10.10 2.37 6.02
C SER A 509 9.20 2.84 4.86
N SER A 510 8.64 1.89 4.09
CA SER A 510 7.80 2.15 2.92
C SER A 510 6.39 1.55 3.03
N THR A 511 5.89 1.34 4.26
CA THR A 511 4.51 0.88 4.56
C THR A 511 4.05 -0.33 3.74
N ARG A 512 4.93 -1.31 3.50
CA ARG A 512 4.53 -2.54 2.80
C ARG A 512 3.74 -3.46 3.73
N PHE A 513 2.72 -4.13 3.18
CA PHE A 513 1.98 -5.19 3.90
C PHE A 513 2.95 -6.21 4.51
N GLN A 514 2.64 -6.65 5.74
CA GLN A 514 3.43 -7.60 6.53
C GLN A 514 4.88 -7.23 6.83
N SER A 515 5.35 -6.04 6.44
CA SER A 515 6.76 -5.67 6.59
C SER A 515 7.23 -5.69 8.05
N HIS A 516 6.38 -5.27 8.99
CA HIS A 516 6.70 -5.29 10.42
C HIS A 516 6.82 -6.71 10.96
N CYS A 517 5.88 -7.59 10.62
CA CYS A 517 5.95 -8.99 11.04
C CYS A 517 7.14 -9.72 10.41
N ALA A 518 7.44 -9.43 9.13
CA ALA A 518 8.61 -9.99 8.47
C ALA A 518 9.91 -9.45 9.08
N ALA A 519 9.96 -8.16 9.43
CA ALA A 519 11.10 -7.57 10.12
C ALA A 519 11.29 -8.18 11.51
N ALA A 520 10.21 -8.43 12.24
CA ALA A 520 10.26 -9.13 13.51
C ALA A 520 10.87 -10.53 13.35
N ALA A 521 10.44 -11.26 12.32
CA ALA A 521 10.97 -12.59 12.02
C ALA A 521 12.49 -12.56 11.73
N GLU A 522 12.97 -11.60 10.92
CA GLU A 522 14.42 -11.44 10.68
C GLU A 522 15.19 -11.10 11.95
N LEU A 523 14.66 -10.18 12.78
CA LEU A 523 15.33 -9.73 14.00
C LEU A 523 15.45 -10.86 15.03
N ILE A 524 14.46 -11.73 15.19
CA ILE A 524 14.55 -12.84 16.16
C ILE A 524 15.41 -14.00 15.67
N VAL A 525 15.39 -14.30 14.37
CA VAL A 525 16.22 -15.37 13.79
C VAL A 525 17.70 -15.02 13.92
N HIS A 526 18.03 -13.77 13.57
CA HIS A 526 19.41 -13.28 13.52
C HIS A 526 19.77 -12.32 14.67
N GLN A 527 19.06 -12.39 15.81
CA GLN A 527 19.19 -11.45 16.93
C GLN A 527 20.64 -11.13 17.30
N GLN A 528 21.43 -12.16 17.61
CA GLN A 528 22.84 -11.98 17.99
C GLN A 528 23.66 -11.32 16.88
N SER A 529 23.44 -11.68 15.62
CA SER A 529 24.16 -11.10 14.49
C SER A 529 23.78 -9.65 14.23
N PHE A 530 22.53 -9.24 14.51
CA PHE A 530 22.15 -7.83 14.50
C PHE A 530 22.79 -7.04 15.64
N GLU A 531 22.91 -7.60 16.84
CA GLU A 531 23.63 -6.98 17.94
C GLU A 531 25.13 -6.77 17.61
N GLU A 532 25.77 -7.81 17.10
CA GLU A 532 27.18 -7.76 16.66
C GLU A 532 27.38 -6.75 15.52
N PHE A 533 26.46 -6.70 14.56
CA PHE A 533 26.51 -5.71 13.48
C PHE A 533 26.39 -4.27 14.00
N LEU A 534 25.49 -4.00 14.94
CA LEU A 534 25.37 -2.67 15.55
C LEU A 534 26.65 -2.27 16.29
N LEU A 535 27.28 -3.21 17.02
CA LEU A 535 28.57 -2.97 17.66
C LEU A 535 29.68 -2.68 16.63
N PHE A 536 29.72 -3.42 15.52
CA PHE A 536 30.63 -3.14 14.42
C PHE A 536 30.43 -1.73 13.84
N VAL A 537 29.18 -1.32 13.61
CA VAL A 537 28.84 0.03 13.11
C VAL A 537 29.27 1.11 14.11
N ARG A 538 29.06 0.88 15.41
CA ARG A 538 29.52 1.78 16.47
C ARG A 538 31.04 1.92 16.44
N ASP A 539 31.77 0.82 16.44
CA ASP A 539 33.23 0.81 16.57
C ASP A 539 33.95 1.37 15.33
N LYS A 540 33.26 1.37 14.17
CA LYS A 540 33.73 2.00 12.94
C LYS A 540 33.70 3.53 12.99
N LYS A 541 32.91 4.15 13.88
CA LYS A 541 32.80 5.61 14.00
C LYS A 541 33.98 6.20 14.75
N ASP A 542 34.35 7.44 14.41
CA ASP A 542 35.48 8.14 15.06
C ASP A 542 35.29 8.28 16.56
N ASN A 543 34.08 8.62 17.01
CA ASN A 543 33.74 8.75 18.43
C ASN A 543 33.40 7.42 19.12
N LYS A 544 33.27 6.32 18.37
CA LYS A 544 32.91 4.98 18.87
C LYS A 544 31.64 4.95 19.74
N THR A 545 30.69 5.85 19.48
CA THR A 545 29.40 5.89 20.19
C THR A 545 28.23 5.55 19.27
N PHE A 546 27.18 4.96 19.84
CA PHE A 546 25.91 4.80 19.13
C PHE A 546 25.27 6.16 18.88
N ASN A 547 24.58 6.32 17.75
CA ASN A 547 23.57 7.36 17.66
C ASN A 547 22.29 6.91 18.40
N HIS A 548 21.38 7.86 18.65
CA HIS A 548 20.17 7.60 19.43
C HIS A 548 19.32 6.44 18.86
N MET A 549 19.13 6.40 17.54
CA MET A 549 18.36 5.34 16.87
C MET A 549 19.03 3.96 16.99
N GLU A 550 20.36 3.88 16.77
CA GLU A 550 21.12 2.62 16.91
C GLU A 550 21.08 2.12 18.35
N LEU A 551 21.21 3.02 19.33
CA LEU A 551 21.12 2.68 20.74
C LEU A 551 19.73 2.13 21.08
N ASN A 552 18.67 2.74 20.56
CA ASN A 552 17.31 2.25 20.76
C ASN A 552 17.11 0.86 20.15
N VAL A 553 17.60 0.62 18.92
CA VAL A 553 17.53 -0.72 18.33
C VAL A 553 18.32 -1.73 19.16
N TYR A 554 19.53 -1.36 19.60
CA TYR A 554 20.36 -2.21 20.45
C TYR A 554 19.70 -2.52 21.80
N LYS A 555 19.05 -1.54 22.44
CA LYS A 555 18.26 -1.72 23.68
C LYS A 555 17.09 -2.67 23.45
N GLY A 556 16.29 -2.43 22.41
CA GLY A 556 15.11 -3.24 22.11
C GLY A 556 15.42 -4.71 21.79
N LEU A 557 16.56 -4.99 21.16
CA LEU A 557 17.01 -6.38 20.88
C LEU A 557 17.39 -7.16 22.14
N LYS A 558 17.58 -6.49 23.28
CA LYS A 558 17.93 -7.11 24.57
C LYS A 558 16.78 -7.12 25.57
N ASP A 559 15.70 -6.42 25.26
CA ASP A 559 14.57 -6.25 26.15
C ASP A 559 13.59 -7.42 26.01
N GLY A 560 13.40 -8.18 27.09
CA GLY A 560 12.53 -9.37 27.10
C GLY A 560 11.09 -9.09 26.65
N PRO A 561 10.40 -8.08 27.18
CA PRO A 561 9.07 -7.70 26.71
C PRO A 561 9.04 -7.28 25.23
N THR A 562 10.00 -6.50 24.74
CA THR A 562 10.11 -6.17 23.30
C THR A 562 10.32 -7.42 22.44
N LEU A 563 11.18 -8.36 22.86
CA LEU A 563 11.37 -9.64 22.19
C LEU A 563 10.09 -10.50 22.20
N THR A 564 9.29 -10.39 23.26
CA THR A 564 7.97 -11.03 23.36
C THR A 564 7.06 -10.56 22.23
N GLU A 565 6.97 -9.25 22.01
CA GLU A 565 6.17 -8.69 20.91
C GLU A 565 6.71 -9.11 19.53
N LEU A 566 8.04 -9.14 19.33
CA LEU A 566 8.62 -9.61 18.07
C LEU A 566 8.28 -11.09 17.80
N CYS A 567 8.33 -11.94 18.82
CA CYS A 567 7.94 -13.35 18.71
C CYS A 567 6.46 -13.47 18.30
N VAL A 568 5.56 -12.71 18.92
CA VAL A 568 4.12 -12.71 18.58
C VAL A 568 3.88 -12.28 17.13
N LEU A 569 4.48 -11.17 16.69
CA LEU A 569 4.37 -10.69 15.30
C LEU A 569 4.89 -11.73 14.30
N SER A 570 6.00 -12.39 14.63
CA SER A 570 6.62 -13.41 13.77
C SER A 570 5.77 -14.68 13.68
N LEU A 571 5.19 -15.13 14.81
CA LEU A 571 4.27 -16.27 14.83
C LEU A 571 3.01 -15.98 14.00
N TYR A 572 2.39 -14.81 14.17
CA TYR A 572 1.21 -14.42 13.39
C TYR A 572 1.50 -14.43 11.88
N LEU A 573 2.68 -13.95 11.46
CA LEU A 573 3.08 -13.99 10.06
C LEU A 573 3.13 -15.42 9.51
N GLU A 574 3.81 -16.33 10.21
CA GLU A 574 3.99 -17.70 9.73
C GLU A 574 2.70 -18.51 9.80
N CYS A 575 1.88 -18.31 10.82
CA CYS A 575 0.70 -19.14 11.06
C CYS A 575 -0.57 -18.66 10.38
N LEU A 576 -0.75 -17.36 10.18
CA LEU A 576 -1.95 -16.81 9.53
C LEU A 576 -1.62 -15.90 8.37
N GLY A 577 -0.74 -14.91 8.55
CA GLY A 577 -0.48 -13.87 7.56
C GLY A 577 -0.05 -14.43 6.19
N LYS A 578 0.99 -15.27 6.14
CA LYS A 578 1.48 -15.88 4.90
C LYS A 578 0.48 -16.87 4.29
N PRO A 579 -0.10 -17.84 5.04
CA PRO A 579 -1.12 -18.73 4.50
C PRO A 579 -2.36 -18.00 3.96
N TYR A 580 -2.79 -16.91 4.62
CA TYR A 580 -3.88 -16.08 4.13
C TYR A 580 -3.52 -15.40 2.81
N MET A 581 -2.37 -14.73 2.74
CA MET A 581 -1.90 -14.10 1.50
C MET A 581 -1.79 -15.08 0.33
N LYS A 582 -1.26 -16.29 0.57
CA LYS A 582 -1.16 -17.32 -0.49
C LYS A 582 -2.52 -17.64 -1.11
N ARG A 583 -3.59 -17.63 -0.32
CA ARG A 583 -4.97 -17.93 -0.78
C ARG A 583 -5.63 -16.76 -1.50
N VAL A 584 -5.47 -15.53 -1.01
CA VAL A 584 -6.07 -14.34 -1.65
C VAL A 584 -5.21 -13.76 -2.79
N ARG A 585 -3.93 -14.18 -2.86
CA ARG A 585 -2.93 -13.73 -3.83
C ARG A 585 -2.08 -14.92 -4.33
N PRO A 586 -2.67 -15.85 -5.11
CA PRO A 586 -1.98 -17.08 -5.57
C PRO A 586 -0.80 -16.84 -6.53
N GLY A 587 -0.59 -15.60 -6.98
CA GLY A 587 0.49 -15.22 -7.90
C GLY A 587 0.21 -15.58 -9.37
N GLY A 588 0.99 -14.98 -10.27
CA GLY A 588 0.81 -15.12 -11.71
C GLY A 588 -0.45 -14.43 -12.24
N ASP A 589 -0.99 -14.92 -13.36
CA ASP A 589 -2.20 -14.37 -14.00
C ASP A 589 -3.52 -14.87 -13.34
N LYS A 590 -3.42 -15.68 -12.28
CA LYS A 590 -4.58 -16.20 -11.55
C LYS A 590 -5.18 -15.12 -10.65
N ARG A 591 -6.40 -14.70 -10.97
CA ARG A 591 -7.17 -13.73 -10.19
C ARG A 591 -8.17 -14.46 -9.31
N ILE A 592 -8.38 -13.93 -8.10
CA ILE A 592 -9.36 -14.42 -7.15
C ILE A 592 -10.48 -13.40 -7.05
N ASN A 593 -11.73 -13.88 -7.18
CA ASN A 593 -12.90 -13.05 -6.94
C ASN A 593 -13.11 -12.89 -5.43
N ALA A 594 -13.19 -11.64 -4.96
CA ALA A 594 -13.44 -11.31 -3.57
C ALA A 594 -14.77 -11.89 -3.05
N LEU A 595 -15.77 -12.03 -3.93
CA LEU A 595 -17.10 -12.53 -3.56
C LEU A 595 -17.09 -14.01 -3.14
N GLY A 596 -16.09 -14.78 -3.57
CA GLY A 596 -15.93 -16.19 -3.22
C GLY A 596 -15.16 -16.42 -1.91
N LEU A 597 -14.83 -15.38 -1.15
CA LEU A 597 -13.96 -15.48 0.03
C LEU A 597 -14.72 -15.60 1.37
N SER A 598 -16.05 -15.66 1.35
CA SER A 598 -16.87 -15.71 2.58
C SER A 598 -16.45 -16.83 3.54
N GLU A 599 -16.27 -18.06 3.04
CA GLU A 599 -15.86 -19.21 3.86
C GLU A 599 -14.42 -19.05 4.37
N LEU A 600 -13.51 -18.53 3.54
CA LEU A 600 -12.14 -18.23 3.97
C LEU A 600 -12.13 -17.28 5.17
N HIS A 601 -12.95 -16.22 5.15
CA HIS A 601 -13.01 -15.27 6.26
C HIS A 601 -13.71 -15.84 7.49
N LYS A 602 -14.64 -16.79 7.36
CA LYS A 602 -15.19 -17.56 8.49
C LYS A 602 -14.08 -18.41 9.14
N ASP A 603 -13.30 -19.12 8.34
CA ASP A 603 -12.19 -19.95 8.82
C ASP A 603 -11.11 -19.11 9.51
N VAL A 604 -10.77 -17.93 8.97
CA VAL A 604 -9.81 -17.01 9.58
C VAL A 604 -10.28 -16.54 10.96
N LYS A 605 -11.57 -16.19 11.10
CA LYS A 605 -12.16 -15.78 12.40
C LYS A 605 -12.15 -16.94 13.40
N ALA A 606 -12.57 -18.13 12.97
CA ALA A 606 -12.54 -19.33 13.82
C ALA A 606 -11.11 -19.67 14.29
N TYR A 607 -10.13 -19.52 13.40
CA TYR A 607 -8.72 -19.70 13.73
C TYR A 607 -8.21 -18.64 14.72
N CYS A 608 -8.54 -17.36 14.52
CA CYS A 608 -8.15 -16.31 15.48
C CYS A 608 -8.78 -16.54 16.87
N GLN A 609 -10.06 -16.94 16.91
CA GLN A 609 -10.75 -17.27 18.16
C GLN A 609 -10.09 -18.45 18.89
N SER A 610 -9.71 -19.50 18.16
CA SER A 610 -9.06 -20.68 18.76
C SER A 610 -7.68 -20.33 19.33
N MET A 611 -6.87 -19.55 18.61
CA MET A 611 -5.55 -19.09 19.07
C MET A 611 -5.65 -18.07 20.21
N ALA A 612 -6.68 -17.21 20.22
CA ALA A 612 -6.94 -16.30 21.33
C ALA A 612 -7.25 -17.07 22.62
N THR A 613 -8.03 -18.14 22.51
CA THR A 613 -8.45 -19.00 23.63
C THR A 613 -7.30 -19.89 24.13
N ASN A 614 -6.61 -20.56 23.20
CA ASN A 614 -5.51 -21.47 23.52
C ASN A 614 -4.39 -21.37 22.46
N PRO A 615 -3.35 -20.57 22.71
CA PRO A 615 -2.22 -20.43 21.79
C PRO A 615 -1.16 -21.54 21.94
N ASP A 616 -1.36 -22.53 22.81
CA ASP A 616 -0.38 -23.59 23.07
C ASP A 616 0.08 -24.37 21.83
N PRO A 617 -0.76 -24.61 20.79
CA PRO A 617 -0.29 -25.22 19.54
C PRO A 617 0.85 -24.46 18.84
N LEU A 618 0.98 -23.15 19.07
CA LEU A 618 2.06 -22.33 18.52
C LEU A 618 3.30 -22.28 19.43
N LEU A 619 3.17 -22.67 20.71
CA LEU A 619 4.22 -22.53 21.73
C LEU A 619 4.86 -23.86 22.12
N MET A 620 4.12 -24.96 22.03
CA MET A 620 4.53 -26.32 22.37
C MET A 620 4.88 -27.08 21.09
N PHE A 621 5.99 -26.70 20.44
CA PHE A 621 6.37 -27.27 19.14
C PHE A 621 7.08 -28.62 19.27
N GLU A 622 6.56 -29.64 18.55
CA GLU A 622 7.27 -30.85 18.13
C GLU A 622 7.37 -30.91 16.58
N ASP A 623 8.39 -31.60 16.04
CA ASP A 623 8.58 -31.74 14.58
C ASP A 623 7.35 -32.42 13.94
N GLY A 624 6.54 -31.66 13.19
CA GLY A 624 5.32 -32.14 12.52
C GLY A 624 4.01 -31.46 12.95
N ASP A 625 4.03 -30.60 13.98
CA ASP A 625 2.81 -29.97 14.53
C ASP A 625 2.22 -28.79 13.72
N TYR A 626 2.83 -28.44 12.58
CA TYR A 626 2.30 -27.38 11.71
C TYR A 626 0.86 -27.65 11.25
N ALA A 627 0.45 -28.93 11.14
CA ALA A 627 -0.90 -29.31 10.73
C ALA A 627 -1.99 -28.80 11.69
N LYS A 628 -1.68 -28.67 12.98
CA LYS A 628 -2.60 -28.17 14.01
C LYS A 628 -2.41 -26.69 14.30
N ALA A 629 -1.21 -26.17 14.05
CA ALA A 629 -0.80 -24.84 14.45
C ALA A 629 -0.91 -23.81 13.31
N ALA A 630 -0.72 -24.19 12.04
CA ALA A 630 -0.79 -23.29 10.89
C ALA A 630 -2.20 -23.20 10.32
N PHE A 631 -2.58 -22.01 9.83
CA PHE A 631 -3.86 -21.81 9.17
C PHE A 631 -3.98 -22.63 7.86
N GLY A 632 -4.86 -23.64 7.92
CA GLY A 632 -5.06 -24.63 6.87
C GLY A 632 -3.98 -25.70 6.78
N GLY A 633 -3.17 -25.88 7.82
CA GLY A 633 -2.31 -27.05 8.03
C GLY A 633 -1.12 -27.20 7.08
N GLU A 634 -0.73 -26.14 6.38
CA GLU A 634 0.45 -26.16 5.51
C GLU A 634 1.76 -26.01 6.31
N PRO A 635 2.89 -26.54 5.79
CA PRO A 635 4.20 -26.31 6.42
C PRO A 635 4.54 -24.82 6.53
N TRP A 636 5.27 -24.46 7.59
CA TRP A 636 5.80 -23.11 7.79
C TRP A 636 6.65 -22.67 6.60
N ASP A 637 6.49 -21.42 6.18
CA ASP A 637 7.28 -20.85 5.10
C ASP A 637 8.73 -20.65 5.56
N ARG A 638 8.90 -20.29 6.83
CA ARG A 638 10.18 -20.17 7.51
C ARG A 638 10.22 -20.94 8.84
N PRO A 639 10.56 -22.24 8.81
CA PRO A 639 10.69 -23.04 10.03
C PRO A 639 11.75 -22.50 11.01
N ASP A 640 12.78 -21.83 10.52
CA ASP A 640 13.82 -21.18 11.32
C ASP A 640 13.27 -20.12 12.28
N VAL A 641 12.18 -19.44 11.91
CA VAL A 641 11.46 -18.50 12.76
C VAL A 641 10.84 -19.22 13.96
N ILE A 642 10.20 -20.37 13.72
CA ILE A 642 9.58 -21.18 14.77
C ILE A 642 10.64 -21.69 15.75
N TYR A 643 11.77 -22.20 15.26
CA TYR A 643 12.89 -22.62 16.11
C TYR A 643 13.50 -21.44 16.91
N ALA A 644 13.55 -20.25 16.32
CA ALA A 644 14.02 -19.05 17.02
C ALA A 644 13.08 -18.65 18.16
N VAL A 645 11.76 -18.69 17.95
CA VAL A 645 10.75 -18.45 18.99
C VAL A 645 10.84 -19.52 20.08
N ALA A 646 10.93 -20.80 19.71
CA ALA A 646 11.05 -21.90 20.67
C ALA A 646 12.29 -21.76 21.57
N ARG A 647 13.41 -21.26 21.01
CA ARG A 647 14.63 -20.96 21.77
C ARG A 647 14.44 -19.83 22.79
N LEU A 648 13.65 -18.82 22.45
CA LEU A 648 13.40 -17.64 23.29
C LEU A 648 12.28 -17.87 24.31
N SER A 649 11.27 -18.67 23.97
CA SER A 649 10.06 -18.92 24.77
C SER A 649 10.31 -19.17 26.27
N PRO A 650 11.30 -19.99 26.70
CA PRO A 650 11.57 -20.20 28.12
C PRO A 650 11.97 -18.94 28.92
N GLN A 651 12.43 -17.89 28.23
CA GLN A 651 12.88 -16.63 28.81
C GLN A 651 11.79 -15.54 28.75
N LEU A 652 10.65 -15.82 28.13
CA LEU A 652 9.60 -14.85 27.82
C LEU A 652 8.29 -15.23 28.54
N PRO A 653 8.14 -14.88 29.84
CA PRO A 653 7.02 -15.36 30.68
C PRO A 653 5.65 -14.87 30.20
N HIS A 654 5.60 -13.73 29.49
CA HIS A 654 4.37 -13.12 29.00
C HIS A 654 3.97 -13.58 27.60
N LEU A 655 4.80 -14.36 26.90
CA LEU A 655 4.58 -14.75 25.49
C LEU A 655 3.21 -15.35 25.24
N ARG A 656 2.76 -16.28 26.09
CA ARG A 656 1.45 -16.92 25.98
C ARG A 656 0.31 -15.91 26.06
N ARG A 657 0.36 -14.98 27.02
CA ARG A 657 -0.70 -13.99 27.25
C ARG A 657 -0.72 -12.90 26.19
N CYS A 658 0.47 -12.42 25.77
CA CYS A 658 0.59 -11.48 24.65
C CYS A 658 0.05 -12.08 23.35
N LEU A 659 0.33 -13.36 23.09
CA LEU A 659 -0.18 -14.05 21.90
C LEU A 659 -1.71 -14.18 21.92
N SER A 660 -2.30 -14.57 23.05
CA SER A 660 -3.76 -14.57 23.23
C SER A 660 -4.37 -13.17 23.01
N ALA A 661 -3.79 -12.14 23.63
CA ALA A 661 -4.27 -10.76 23.49
C ALA A 661 -4.18 -10.26 22.04
N PHE A 662 -3.08 -10.58 21.34
CA PHE A 662 -2.88 -10.22 19.94
C PHE A 662 -3.92 -10.87 19.02
N PHE A 663 -4.21 -12.17 19.19
CA PHE A 663 -5.24 -12.84 18.40
C PHE A 663 -6.64 -12.35 18.73
N GLY A 664 -6.93 -11.99 19.99
CA GLY A 664 -8.19 -11.33 20.37
C GLY A 664 -8.37 -9.99 19.66
N GLY A 665 -7.35 -9.14 19.66
CA GLY A 665 -7.39 -7.86 18.91
C GLY A 665 -7.44 -8.02 17.41
N SER A 666 -6.80 -9.06 16.87
CA SER A 666 -6.89 -9.39 15.45
C SER A 666 -8.29 -9.84 15.06
N LEU A 667 -8.94 -10.66 15.91
CA LEU A 667 -10.30 -11.15 15.70
C LEU A 667 -11.32 -10.00 15.64
N GLU A 668 -11.26 -9.06 16.59
CA GLU A 668 -12.13 -7.87 16.60
C GLU A 668 -12.06 -7.12 15.27
N VAL A 669 -10.85 -6.97 14.72
CA VAL A 669 -10.67 -6.29 13.44
C VAL A 669 -11.15 -7.14 12.27
N TRP A 670 -10.91 -8.45 12.28
CA TRP A 670 -11.46 -9.35 11.26
C TRP A 670 -12.99 -9.32 11.24
N GLU A 671 -13.65 -9.30 12.40
CA GLU A 671 -15.11 -9.17 12.49
C GLU A 671 -15.61 -7.83 11.92
N ARG A 672 -14.95 -6.73 12.30
CA ARG A 672 -15.28 -5.38 11.81
C ARG A 672 -15.06 -5.21 10.31
N LEU A 673 -13.99 -5.78 9.76
CA LEU A 673 -13.60 -5.59 8.35
C LEU A 673 -14.11 -6.69 7.41
N THR A 674 -14.93 -7.64 7.90
CA THR A 674 -15.58 -8.67 7.06
C THR A 674 -17.10 -8.57 7.09
N THR A 675 -17.64 -7.41 7.47
CA THR A 675 -19.09 -7.16 7.56
C THR A 675 -19.81 -7.30 6.22
N GLU A 676 -19.11 -7.14 5.11
CA GLU A 676 -19.66 -7.36 3.77
C GLU A 676 -20.04 -8.83 3.49
N PHE A 677 -19.49 -9.78 4.25
CA PHE A 677 -19.73 -11.23 4.12
C PHE A 677 -20.74 -11.78 5.14
N LYS A 678 -21.56 -10.92 5.76
CA LYS A 678 -22.64 -11.38 6.65
C LYS A 678 -23.65 -12.25 5.90
N GLU A 679 -24.29 -13.17 6.61
CA GLU A 679 -25.26 -14.12 6.04
C GLU A 679 -26.51 -13.44 5.46
N ASP A 680 -26.84 -12.24 5.93
CA ASP A 680 -27.92 -11.37 5.42
C ASP A 680 -27.41 -10.25 4.48
N GLY A 681 -26.10 -10.23 4.19
CA GLY A 681 -25.45 -9.22 3.36
C GLY A 681 -25.75 -9.35 1.86
N GLN A 682 -25.38 -8.34 1.07
CA GLN A 682 -25.62 -8.38 -0.37
C GLN A 682 -24.87 -9.53 -1.07
N ILE A 683 -23.67 -9.89 -0.58
CA ILE A 683 -22.86 -10.97 -1.17
C ILE A 683 -23.53 -12.35 -0.99
N SER A 684 -24.17 -12.60 0.16
CA SER A 684 -24.82 -13.88 0.43
C SER A 684 -26.10 -14.08 -0.39
N LYS A 685 -26.80 -12.98 -0.71
CA LYS A 685 -28.02 -12.98 -1.53
C LYS A 685 -27.76 -13.24 -3.02
N LEU A 686 -26.53 -13.03 -3.49
CA LEU A 686 -26.18 -13.30 -4.88
C LEU A 686 -26.26 -14.80 -5.19
N SER A 687 -26.80 -15.14 -6.36
CA SER A 687 -26.69 -16.50 -6.91
C SER A 687 -25.24 -16.84 -7.23
N GLU A 688 -24.90 -18.14 -7.31
CA GLU A 688 -23.54 -18.55 -7.70
C GLU A 688 -23.18 -18.05 -9.11
N GLY A 689 -24.14 -18.02 -10.04
CA GLY A 689 -23.94 -17.44 -11.37
C GLY A 689 -23.61 -15.94 -11.31
N ASP A 690 -24.27 -15.18 -10.43
CA ASP A 690 -23.96 -13.75 -10.25
C ASP A 690 -22.60 -13.54 -9.60
N LYS A 691 -22.18 -14.42 -8.67
CA LYS A 691 -20.84 -14.37 -8.09
C LYS A 691 -19.76 -14.70 -9.10
N GLU A 692 -20.01 -15.57 -10.08
CA GLU A 692 -19.06 -15.82 -11.17
C GLU A 692 -18.96 -14.64 -12.15
N ASN A 693 -20.08 -13.96 -12.38
CA ASN A 693 -20.19 -12.86 -13.32
C ASN A 693 -19.68 -11.51 -12.77
N ILE A 694 -19.98 -11.21 -11.50
CA ILE A 694 -19.53 -10.00 -10.82
C ILE A 694 -18.15 -10.24 -10.25
N PHE A 695 -17.12 -9.85 -11.00
CA PHE A 695 -15.75 -10.10 -10.61
C PHE A 695 -15.13 -8.89 -9.91
N ILE A 696 -14.90 -8.95 -8.60
CA ILE A 696 -14.12 -7.94 -7.86
C ILE A 696 -12.78 -8.57 -7.47
N ASN A 697 -11.66 -7.94 -7.83
CA ASN A 697 -10.34 -8.44 -7.43
C ASN A 697 -10.22 -8.46 -5.90
N ALA A 698 -9.76 -9.58 -5.33
CA ALA A 698 -9.54 -9.72 -3.88
C ALA A 698 -8.50 -8.73 -3.30
N THR A 699 -7.59 -8.23 -4.12
CA THR A 699 -6.50 -7.30 -3.74
C THR A 699 -6.52 -6.05 -4.60
N ASN A 700 -5.90 -4.97 -4.08
CA ASN A 700 -5.79 -3.69 -4.78
C ASN A 700 -4.48 -3.56 -5.58
N ASP A 701 -3.84 -4.70 -5.87
CA ASP A 701 -2.50 -4.77 -6.47
C ASP A 701 -2.37 -4.00 -7.80
N ASP A 702 -3.42 -4.02 -8.64
CA ASP A 702 -3.41 -3.35 -9.94
C ASP A 702 -3.28 -1.83 -9.78
N ASN A 703 -4.01 -1.26 -8.82
CA ASN A 703 -3.98 0.16 -8.48
C ASN A 703 -2.66 0.57 -7.84
N GLU A 704 -2.25 -0.10 -6.75
CA GLU A 704 -0.98 0.16 -6.08
C GLU A 704 0.20 0.00 -7.05
N GLY A 705 0.14 -1.00 -7.92
CA GLY A 705 1.10 -1.22 -8.98
C GLY A 705 1.14 -0.06 -9.98
N LEU A 706 -0.01 0.53 -10.35
CA LEU A 706 -0.08 1.66 -11.29
C LEU A 706 0.54 2.91 -10.68
N LEU A 707 0.20 3.20 -9.43
CA LEU A 707 0.74 4.32 -8.65
C LEU A 707 2.25 4.15 -8.41
N GLY A 708 2.69 2.94 -8.06
CA GLY A 708 4.10 2.59 -7.94
C GLY A 708 4.88 2.77 -9.24
N SER A 709 4.30 2.35 -10.37
CA SER A 709 4.89 2.55 -11.70
C SER A 709 5.00 4.04 -12.05
N THR A 710 3.96 4.82 -11.76
CA THR A 710 3.93 6.28 -11.95
C THR A 710 5.04 6.96 -11.16
N ARG A 711 5.24 6.57 -9.89
CA ARG A 711 6.32 7.08 -9.04
C ARG A 711 7.70 6.79 -9.64
N LEU A 712 7.93 5.56 -10.10
CA LEU A 712 9.19 5.18 -10.75
C LEU A 712 9.44 5.98 -12.04
N MET A 713 8.43 6.08 -12.91
CA MET A 713 8.54 6.85 -14.16
C MET A 713 8.84 8.33 -13.88
N SER A 714 8.19 8.91 -12.87
CA SER A 714 8.45 10.30 -12.46
C SER A 714 9.85 10.50 -11.88
N ARG A 715 10.47 9.46 -11.30
CA ARG A 715 11.87 9.50 -10.84
C ARG A 715 12.85 9.43 -12.00
N PHE A 716 12.64 8.52 -12.96
CA PHE A 716 13.53 8.36 -14.12
C PHE A 716 13.37 9.48 -15.16
N ALA A 717 12.17 10.03 -15.30
CA ALA A 717 11.86 11.08 -16.25
C ALA A 717 10.98 12.17 -15.59
N PRO A 718 11.56 13.06 -14.76
CA PRO A 718 10.79 14.06 -14.00
C PRO A 718 10.02 15.08 -14.85
N ARG A 719 10.40 15.24 -16.13
CA ARG A 719 9.71 16.12 -17.09
C ARG A 719 8.56 15.42 -17.82
N MET A 720 8.27 14.15 -17.52
CA MET A 720 7.17 13.42 -18.13
C MET A 720 5.84 13.91 -17.55
N ASN A 721 4.89 14.24 -18.43
CA ASN A 721 3.54 14.64 -18.07
C ASN A 721 2.63 13.43 -17.81
N VAL A 722 1.57 13.66 -17.03
CA VAL A 722 0.59 12.62 -16.64
C VAL A 722 -0.07 11.98 -17.85
N SER A 723 -0.48 12.77 -18.85
CA SER A 723 -1.09 12.23 -20.08
C SER A 723 -0.21 11.21 -20.81
N LYS A 724 1.12 11.37 -20.76
CA LYS A 724 2.07 10.44 -21.38
C LYS A 724 2.36 9.22 -20.52
N ILE A 725 2.39 9.40 -19.19
CA ILE A 725 2.42 8.27 -18.26
C ILE A 725 1.19 7.39 -18.51
N ASN A 726 0.01 7.99 -18.60
CA ASN A 726 -1.23 7.29 -18.98
C ASN A 726 -1.13 6.57 -20.30
N ALA A 727 -0.70 7.26 -21.36
CA ALA A 727 -0.59 6.64 -22.68
C ALA A 727 0.32 5.40 -22.68
N LYS A 728 1.45 5.45 -21.94
CA LYS A 728 2.35 4.29 -21.80
C LYS A 728 1.73 3.17 -20.95
N LEU A 729 1.19 3.50 -19.78
CA LEU A 729 0.67 2.51 -18.83
C LEU A 729 -0.60 1.83 -19.36
N MET A 730 -1.55 2.60 -19.90
CA MET A 730 -2.76 2.05 -20.52
C MET A 730 -2.40 1.15 -21.69
N TYR A 731 -1.56 1.62 -22.62
CA TYR A 731 -1.14 0.81 -23.77
C TYR A 731 -0.49 -0.52 -23.35
N SER A 732 0.42 -0.46 -22.37
CA SER A 732 1.15 -1.66 -21.91
C SER A 732 0.26 -2.61 -21.12
N ARG A 733 -0.52 -2.12 -20.15
CA ARG A 733 -1.31 -2.96 -19.23
C ARG A 733 -2.60 -3.45 -19.85
N ASN A 734 -3.21 -2.69 -20.76
CA ASN A 734 -4.42 -3.12 -21.47
C ASN A 734 -4.08 -4.02 -22.67
N ASN A 735 -2.79 -4.30 -22.92
CA ASN A 735 -2.33 -5.08 -24.07
C ASN A 735 -2.91 -4.53 -25.39
N THR A 736 -2.95 -3.20 -25.51
CA THR A 736 -3.65 -2.48 -26.58
C THR A 736 -3.06 -2.75 -27.96
N GLU A 737 -1.81 -3.18 -28.06
CA GLU A 737 -1.22 -3.51 -29.35
C GLU A 737 -1.96 -4.64 -30.07
N LYS A 738 -2.40 -5.69 -29.35
CA LYS A 738 -3.18 -6.77 -29.97
C LYS A 738 -4.53 -6.26 -30.46
N PHE A 739 -5.19 -5.42 -29.67
CA PHE A 739 -6.42 -4.75 -30.10
C PHE A 739 -6.21 -3.91 -31.37
N ILE A 740 -5.12 -3.12 -31.43
CA ILE A 740 -4.83 -2.30 -32.61
C ILE A 740 -4.64 -3.18 -33.85
N GLN A 741 -3.87 -4.26 -33.74
CA GLN A 741 -3.61 -5.17 -34.86
C GLN A 741 -4.89 -5.88 -35.34
N TYR A 742 -5.82 -6.13 -34.42
CA TYR A 742 -7.00 -6.93 -34.68
C TYR A 742 -8.24 -6.10 -35.10
N ARG A 743 -8.50 -4.96 -34.43
CA ARG A 743 -9.69 -4.10 -34.66
C ARG A 743 -9.42 -2.78 -35.36
N MET A 744 -8.16 -2.33 -35.39
CA MET A 744 -7.80 -0.99 -35.91
C MET A 744 -6.63 -1.06 -36.89
N SER A 745 -6.45 -2.18 -37.60
CA SER A 745 -5.37 -2.35 -38.57
C SER A 745 -5.60 -1.57 -39.87
N ASP A 746 -6.83 -1.11 -40.09
CA ASP A 746 -7.22 -0.35 -41.27
C ASP A 746 -6.63 1.08 -41.28
N SER A 747 -6.48 1.63 -42.49
CA SER A 747 -5.86 2.94 -42.69
C SER A 747 -6.67 4.09 -42.08
N LEU A 748 -8.01 3.98 -42.04
CA LEU A 748 -8.89 5.04 -41.54
C LEU A 748 -8.72 5.19 -40.02
N SER A 749 -8.74 4.08 -39.29
CA SER A 749 -8.54 4.03 -37.85
C SER A 749 -7.16 4.56 -37.44
N GLN A 750 -6.10 4.16 -38.15
CA GLN A 750 -4.75 4.67 -37.88
C GLN A 750 -4.65 6.18 -38.16
N LYS A 751 -5.23 6.67 -39.26
CA LYS A 751 -5.26 8.11 -39.60
C LYS A 751 -6.09 8.91 -38.61
N TYR A 752 -7.20 8.36 -38.12
CA TYR A 752 -8.02 8.97 -37.07
C TYR A 752 -7.20 9.21 -35.80
N LEU A 753 -6.53 8.17 -35.28
CA LEU A 753 -5.68 8.28 -34.08
C LEU A 753 -4.56 9.31 -34.28
N MET A 754 -3.97 9.36 -35.48
CA MET A 754 -2.95 10.35 -35.83
C MET A 754 -3.48 11.79 -35.81
N ARG A 755 -4.67 12.02 -36.37
CA ARG A 755 -5.30 13.34 -36.43
C ARG A 755 -5.66 13.81 -35.02
N LEU A 756 -6.40 12.98 -34.28
CA LEU A 756 -6.85 13.32 -32.92
C LEU A 756 -5.68 13.57 -31.97
N GLN A 757 -4.59 12.80 -32.09
CA GLN A 757 -3.37 13.05 -31.33
C GLN A 757 -2.82 14.46 -31.58
N ARG A 758 -2.79 14.92 -32.84
CA ARG A 758 -2.29 16.25 -33.19
C ARG A 758 -3.18 17.36 -32.64
N GLU A 759 -4.49 17.17 -32.69
CA GLU A 759 -5.48 18.10 -32.12
C GLU A 759 -5.27 18.24 -30.60
N GLN A 760 -5.17 17.12 -29.88
CA GLN A 760 -4.94 17.15 -28.42
C GLN A 760 -3.59 17.76 -28.03
N GLU A 761 -2.53 17.56 -28.83
CA GLU A 761 -1.24 18.24 -28.63
C GLU A 761 -1.40 19.77 -28.76
N GLY A 762 -2.21 20.23 -29.72
CA GLY A 762 -2.52 21.64 -29.92
C GLY A 762 -3.31 22.29 -28.76
N MET A 763 -4.20 21.52 -28.12
CA MET A 763 -5.04 22.00 -27.00
C MET A 763 -4.26 22.27 -25.70
N LYS A 764 -3.04 21.74 -25.56
CA LYS A 764 -2.19 21.90 -24.36
C LYS A 764 -2.90 21.50 -23.05
N LEU A 765 -3.68 20.41 -23.07
CA LEU A 765 -4.53 19.98 -21.94
C LEU A 765 -3.79 19.86 -20.60
N ASP A 766 -2.56 19.33 -20.59
CA ASP A 766 -1.78 19.22 -19.35
C ASP A 766 -1.40 20.59 -18.76
N LYS A 767 -1.30 21.64 -19.59
CA LYS A 767 -1.03 23.00 -19.11
C LYS A 767 -2.26 23.55 -18.38
N ARG A 768 -3.45 23.39 -18.98
CA ARG A 768 -4.72 23.84 -18.39
C ARG A 768 -4.98 23.17 -17.04
N ARG A 769 -4.78 21.84 -16.95
CA ARG A 769 -4.91 21.11 -15.68
C ARG A 769 -3.99 21.61 -14.56
N ARG A 770 -2.75 22.00 -14.91
CA ARG A 770 -1.84 22.61 -13.91
C ARG A 770 -2.30 24.00 -13.49
N GLU A 771 -2.88 24.77 -14.41
CA GLU A 771 -3.46 26.09 -14.10
C GLU A 771 -4.68 25.95 -13.18
N GLU A 772 -5.55 24.94 -13.41
CA GLU A 772 -6.68 24.58 -12.55
C GLU A 772 -6.23 24.14 -11.14
N GLU A 773 -5.25 23.23 -11.04
CA GLU A 773 -4.69 22.78 -9.75
C GLU A 773 -4.16 23.97 -8.92
N ILE A 774 -3.42 24.89 -9.55
CA ILE A 774 -2.88 26.08 -8.87
C ILE A 774 -3.99 27.06 -8.48
N ALA A 775 -5.02 27.23 -9.31
CA ALA A 775 -6.17 28.08 -8.97
C ALA A 775 -6.88 27.56 -7.72
N TYR A 776 -7.10 26.25 -7.62
CA TYR A 776 -7.68 25.63 -6.43
C TYR A 776 -6.80 25.83 -5.19
N GLN A 777 -5.50 25.55 -5.29
CA GLN A 777 -4.57 25.73 -4.16
C GLN A 777 -4.52 27.18 -3.67
N LYS A 778 -4.57 28.15 -4.58
CA LYS A 778 -4.66 29.58 -4.20
C LYS A 778 -5.94 29.89 -3.43
N ALA A 779 -7.08 29.36 -3.87
CA ALA A 779 -8.35 29.55 -3.16
C ALA A 779 -8.33 28.89 -1.77
N GLU A 780 -7.72 27.72 -1.63
CA GLU A 780 -7.57 27.03 -0.35
C GLU A 780 -6.67 27.79 0.62
N VAL A 781 -5.54 28.32 0.13
CA VAL A 781 -4.63 29.17 0.92
C VAL A 781 -5.36 30.41 1.42
N GLU A 782 -6.16 31.05 0.58
CA GLU A 782 -6.93 32.23 0.97
C GLU A 782 -8.00 31.89 2.03
N ALA A 783 -8.72 30.79 1.86
CA ALA A 783 -9.67 30.31 2.86
C ALA A 783 -8.98 29.99 4.21
N LYS A 784 -7.78 29.39 4.18
CA LYS A 784 -6.97 29.12 5.38
C LYS A 784 -6.52 30.41 6.05
N LYS A 785 -6.08 31.42 5.29
CA LYS A 785 -5.75 32.75 5.83
C LYS A 785 -6.94 33.41 6.50
N GLN A 786 -8.12 33.35 5.88
CA GLN A 786 -9.35 33.90 6.47
C GLN A 786 -9.75 33.17 7.75
N ARG A 787 -9.61 31.85 7.82
CA ARG A 787 -9.85 31.08 9.06
C ARG A 787 -8.85 31.45 10.15
N ALA A 788 -7.57 31.58 9.81
CA ALA A 788 -6.53 32.00 10.76
C ALA A 788 -6.78 33.42 11.27
N ALA A 789 -7.17 34.36 10.41
CA ALA A 789 -7.54 35.72 10.80
C ALA A 789 -8.73 35.71 11.77
N ARG A 790 -9.80 34.96 11.46
CA ARG A 790 -10.96 34.82 12.37
C ARG A 790 -10.61 34.14 13.69
N ALA A 791 -9.67 33.18 13.69
CA ALA A 791 -9.20 32.54 14.91
C ALA A 791 -8.39 33.52 15.76
N GLN A 792 -7.52 34.31 15.12
CA GLN A 792 -6.76 35.36 15.78
C GLN A 792 -7.66 36.46 16.35
N GLU A 793 -8.65 36.93 15.59
CA GLU A 793 -9.66 37.89 16.08
C GLU A 793 -10.39 37.37 17.32
N LYS A 794 -10.72 36.06 17.36
CA LYS A 794 -11.33 35.45 18.55
C LYS A 794 -10.37 35.40 19.73
N ILE A 795 -9.09 35.12 19.49
CA ILE A 795 -8.05 35.12 20.53
C ILE A 795 -7.86 36.55 21.06
N ASP A 796 -7.71 37.53 20.18
CA ASP A 796 -7.51 38.94 20.53
C ASP A 796 -8.72 39.49 21.29
N ALA A 797 -9.95 39.18 20.85
CA ALA A 797 -11.17 39.54 21.55
C ALA A 797 -11.26 38.88 22.94
N HIS A 798 -10.80 37.64 23.08
CA HIS A 798 -10.76 36.95 24.36
C HIS A 798 -9.71 37.56 25.31
N ILE A 799 -8.52 37.90 24.80
CA ILE A 799 -7.48 38.60 25.57
C ILE A 799 -7.98 39.99 26.01
N ALA A 800 -8.61 40.74 25.10
CA ALA A 800 -9.20 42.04 25.42
C ALA A 800 -10.31 41.91 26.49
N ALA A 801 -11.16 40.88 26.40
CA ALA A 801 -12.18 40.61 27.40
C ALA A 801 -11.60 40.25 28.78
N LEU A 802 -10.47 39.53 28.83
CA LEU A 802 -9.76 39.23 30.07
C LEU A 802 -9.09 40.48 30.66
N ALA A 803 -8.50 41.33 29.83
CA ALA A 803 -7.87 42.57 30.29
C ALA A 803 -8.89 43.60 30.83
N ALA A 804 -10.11 43.63 30.28
CA ALA A 804 -11.19 44.51 30.73
C ALA A 804 -12.00 43.95 31.91
N LEU A 805 -11.75 42.69 32.32
CA LEU A 805 -12.50 42.03 33.38
C LEU A 805 -12.01 42.50 34.77
N THR A 806 -12.92 43.05 35.56
CA THR A 806 -12.71 43.22 37.01
C THR A 806 -13.13 41.91 37.71
N PRO A 807 -12.18 41.12 38.28
CA PRO A 807 -12.51 39.84 38.91
C PRO A 807 -13.28 40.04 40.21
N GLU A 808 -14.27 39.17 40.47
CA GLU A 808 -14.98 39.15 41.75
C GLU A 808 -14.14 38.43 42.80
N LEU A 809 -13.74 39.14 43.85
CA LEU A 809 -12.91 38.58 44.92
C LEU A 809 -13.68 38.35 46.23
N ASN A 810 -14.96 38.74 46.31
CA ASN A 810 -15.76 38.55 47.51
C ASN A 810 -16.37 37.14 47.57
N LEU A 811 -15.84 36.31 48.48
CA LEU A 811 -16.27 34.93 48.68
C LEU A 811 -17.73 34.81 49.15
N GLU A 812 -18.27 35.78 49.89
CA GLU A 812 -19.67 35.74 50.34
C GLU A 812 -20.65 35.98 49.19
N ASN A 813 -20.29 36.86 48.26
CA ASN A 813 -21.08 37.12 47.06
C ASN A 813 -21.04 35.91 46.12
N LEU A 814 -19.86 35.34 45.89
CA LEU A 814 -19.70 34.15 45.05
C LEU A 814 -20.43 32.93 45.62
N ARG A 815 -20.40 32.72 46.95
CA ARG A 815 -21.17 31.63 47.61
C ARG A 815 -22.68 31.79 47.46
N LYS A 816 -23.18 33.01 47.27
CA LYS A 816 -24.59 33.32 46.95
C LYS A 816 -24.88 33.34 45.44
N GLY A 817 -23.87 33.12 44.59
CA GLY A 817 -23.97 33.19 43.14
C GLY A 817 -24.19 34.59 42.59
N LEU A 818 -23.73 35.61 43.32
CA LEU A 818 -23.88 37.03 43.00
C LEU A 818 -22.52 37.67 42.70
N LYS A 819 -22.55 38.76 41.92
CA LYS A 819 -21.41 39.67 41.74
C LYS A 819 -21.49 40.85 42.70
N LEU A 820 -20.47 41.70 42.71
CA LEU A 820 -20.32 42.96 43.46
C LEU A 820 -21.55 43.86 43.37
N ASP A 821 -22.18 43.92 42.20
CA ASP A 821 -23.39 44.74 41.95
C ASP A 821 -24.71 44.06 42.42
N GLY A 822 -24.64 42.93 43.12
CA GLY A 822 -25.81 42.19 43.63
C GLY A 822 -26.59 41.40 42.58
N LYS A 823 -26.12 41.34 41.32
CA LYS A 823 -26.74 40.56 40.22
C LYS A 823 -26.20 39.13 40.17
N LYS A 824 -27.03 38.17 39.71
CA LYS A 824 -26.63 36.78 39.50
C LYS A 824 -25.54 36.67 38.44
N ILE A 825 -24.46 35.96 38.76
CA ILE A 825 -23.38 35.67 37.80
C ILE A 825 -23.82 34.61 36.78
N ASN A 826 -23.49 34.79 35.49
CA ASN A 826 -23.82 33.82 34.44
C ASN A 826 -22.64 32.87 34.15
N VAL A 827 -22.89 31.76 33.44
CA VAL A 827 -21.87 30.72 33.18
C VAL A 827 -20.70 31.24 32.34
N VAL A 828 -20.98 32.13 31.37
CA VAL A 828 -19.95 32.72 30.51
C VAL A 828 -18.98 33.57 31.32
N GLU A 829 -19.51 34.33 32.28
CA GLU A 829 -18.73 35.19 33.18
C GLU A 829 -17.94 34.40 34.22
N ILE A 830 -18.52 33.32 34.78
CA ILE A 830 -17.79 32.41 35.68
C ILE A 830 -16.57 31.83 34.94
N ARG A 831 -16.76 31.37 33.70
CA ARG A 831 -15.66 30.83 32.87
C ARG A 831 -14.60 31.88 32.55
N LEU A 832 -15.01 33.11 32.24
CA LEU A 832 -14.08 34.21 31.97
C LEU A 832 -13.26 34.59 33.22
N GLN A 833 -13.88 34.59 34.41
CA GLN A 833 -13.16 34.83 35.67
C GLN A 833 -12.22 33.68 36.05
N LEU A 834 -12.62 32.42 35.81
CA LEU A 834 -11.74 31.26 35.96
C LEU A 834 -10.50 31.35 35.04
N ASP A 835 -10.71 31.74 33.78
CA ASP A 835 -9.61 31.94 32.82
C ASP A 835 -8.68 33.09 33.26
N TRP A 836 -9.21 34.16 33.85
CA TRP A 836 -8.41 35.24 34.46
C TRP A 836 -7.55 34.73 35.62
N HIS A 837 -8.13 33.98 36.57
CA HIS A 837 -7.38 33.42 37.70
C HIS A 837 -6.30 32.42 37.28
N ARG A 838 -6.53 31.68 36.18
CA ARG A 838 -5.55 30.74 35.61
C ARG A 838 -4.29 31.43 35.06
N GLN A 839 -4.37 32.69 34.64
CA GLN A 839 -3.17 33.46 34.25
C GLN A 839 -2.20 33.65 35.43
N LEU A 840 -2.70 33.53 36.67
CA LEU A 840 -1.94 33.71 37.90
C LEU A 840 -1.60 32.37 38.57
N ASP A 841 -1.92 31.23 37.94
CA ASP A 841 -1.72 29.88 38.52
C ASP A 841 -0.50 29.13 37.98
N PHE A 842 0.68 29.59 38.39
CA PHE A 842 1.97 29.03 37.97
C PHE A 842 2.22 27.59 38.46
N GLU A 843 1.53 27.16 39.52
CA GLU A 843 1.70 25.84 40.13
C GLU A 843 0.71 24.79 39.59
N LYS A 844 -0.16 25.16 38.63
CA LYS A 844 -1.20 24.29 38.05
C LYS A 844 -2.09 23.62 39.11
N LYS A 845 -2.46 24.36 40.16
CA LYS A 845 -3.36 23.89 41.22
C LYS A 845 -4.83 23.99 40.82
N MET A 846 -5.14 24.74 39.77
CA MET A 846 -6.46 24.83 39.16
C MET A 846 -6.70 23.75 38.12
N LEU A 847 -7.93 23.25 38.05
CA LEU A 847 -8.39 22.28 37.05
C LEU A 847 -8.15 22.76 35.60
N GLU A 848 -7.97 21.81 34.67
CA GLU A 848 -7.76 22.13 33.26
C GLU A 848 -9.03 22.68 32.57
N LYS A 849 -8.87 23.63 31.64
CA LYS A 849 -9.99 24.28 30.92
C LYS A 849 -10.93 23.28 30.25
N LYS A 850 -10.38 22.16 29.76
CA LYS A 850 -11.15 21.10 29.12
C LYS A 850 -12.25 20.53 30.03
N PHE A 851 -12.03 20.50 31.34
CA PHE A 851 -13.02 19.99 32.29
C PHE A 851 -14.17 20.96 32.58
N TYR A 852 -14.05 22.24 32.20
CA TYR A 852 -15.08 23.25 32.48
C TYR A 852 -16.29 23.17 31.53
N HIS A 853 -16.14 22.48 30.40
CA HIS A 853 -17.19 22.38 29.39
C HIS A 853 -18.36 21.51 29.84
N ASP A 854 -18.08 20.44 30.59
CA ASP A 854 -19.05 19.45 31.07
C ASP A 854 -19.58 19.76 32.48
N MET A 855 -19.07 20.82 33.13
CA MET A 855 -19.48 21.22 34.46
C MET A 855 -20.74 22.07 34.42
N ASP A 856 -21.68 21.76 35.31
CA ASP A 856 -22.83 22.60 35.55
C ASP A 856 -22.43 23.93 36.22
N LYS A 857 -23.39 24.86 36.30
CA LYS A 857 -23.15 26.20 36.85
C LYS A 857 -22.68 26.15 38.32
N ALA A 858 -23.18 25.21 39.12
CA ALA A 858 -22.85 25.11 40.54
C ALA A 858 -21.42 24.60 40.74
N ALA A 859 -21.01 23.62 39.95
CA ALA A 859 -19.66 23.07 39.92
C ALA A 859 -18.64 24.12 39.44
N LEU A 860 -18.96 24.88 38.39
CA LEU A 860 -18.12 25.99 37.91
C LEU A 860 -17.96 27.10 38.95
N LEU A 861 -19.03 27.44 39.67
CA LEU A 861 -18.99 28.42 40.75
C LEU A 861 -18.14 27.93 41.92
N GLY A 862 -18.22 26.64 42.26
CA GLY A 862 -17.35 26.01 43.26
C GLY A 862 -15.86 26.12 42.89
N GLN A 863 -15.52 25.87 41.62
CA GLN A 863 -14.15 26.05 41.12
C GLN A 863 -13.68 27.51 41.19
N LEU A 864 -14.55 28.46 40.87
CA LEU A 864 -14.23 29.89 40.96
C LEU A 864 -13.99 30.32 42.40
N ILE A 865 -14.78 29.81 43.36
CA ILE A 865 -14.57 30.05 44.80
C ILE A 865 -13.19 29.54 45.22
N THR A 866 -12.81 28.31 44.83
CA THR A 866 -11.49 27.77 45.11
C THR A 866 -10.37 28.59 44.47
N ALA A 867 -10.58 29.09 43.25
CA ALA A 867 -9.65 29.98 42.54
C ALA A 867 -9.37 31.27 43.34
N VAL A 868 -10.45 31.89 43.82
CA VAL A 868 -10.39 33.14 44.59
C VAL A 868 -9.76 32.89 45.97
N GLU A 869 -10.06 31.78 46.63
CA GLU A 869 -9.43 31.39 47.90
C GLU A 869 -7.91 31.19 47.73
N LEU A 870 -7.47 30.53 46.66
CA LEU A 870 -6.05 30.38 46.32
C LEU A 870 -5.38 31.73 46.02
N HIS A 871 -6.05 32.59 45.24
CA HIS A 871 -5.56 33.93 44.92
C HIS A 871 -5.40 34.79 46.18
N GLN A 872 -6.43 34.84 47.05
CA GLN A 872 -6.36 35.58 48.31
C GLN A 872 -5.28 35.04 49.25
N LYS A 873 -5.07 33.72 49.29
CA LYS A 873 -4.01 33.09 50.08
C LYS A 873 -2.63 33.54 49.59
N ARG A 874 -2.40 33.60 48.28
CA ARG A 874 -1.16 34.12 47.68
C ARG A 874 -0.95 35.61 47.99
N CYS A 875 -2.00 36.43 47.89
CA CYS A 875 -1.94 37.85 48.26
C CYS A 875 -1.51 38.05 49.73
N ARG A 876 -1.94 37.19 50.65
CA ARG A 876 -1.53 37.24 52.07
C ARG A 876 -0.09 36.79 52.32
N LEU A 877 0.47 35.96 51.45
CA LEU A 877 1.84 35.44 51.56
C LEU A 877 2.89 36.34 50.87
N GLY A 878 2.47 37.40 50.17
CA GLY A 878 3.39 38.35 49.52
C GLY A 878 4.08 37.80 48.26
N GLU A 879 3.61 36.66 47.73
CA GLU A 879 4.19 35.97 46.58
C GLU A 879 3.71 36.60 45.24
N PHE A 880 4.10 37.83 44.95
CA PHE A 880 4.04 38.37 43.59
C PHE A 880 5.45 38.52 43.03
N GLY A 881 5.93 37.47 42.36
CA GLY A 881 7.07 37.58 41.45
C GLY A 881 6.70 38.47 40.26
N THR A 882 7.69 39.21 39.76
CA THR A 882 7.58 40.19 38.66
C THR A 882 6.67 39.76 37.49
N ASN A 883 5.82 40.69 37.06
CA ASN A 883 4.85 40.59 35.97
C ASN A 883 5.50 40.07 34.63
N PRO A 884 5.10 38.91 34.08
CA PRO A 884 5.68 38.33 32.86
C PRO A 884 5.02 38.82 31.56
N LEU A 885 4.28 39.93 31.56
CA LEU A 885 3.73 40.54 30.33
C LEU A 885 4.81 41.05 29.36
N ALA A 886 6.10 41.04 29.74
CA ALA A 886 7.21 41.41 28.86
C ALA A 886 7.81 40.23 28.07
N THR A 887 7.57 38.97 28.45
CA THR A 887 8.29 37.80 27.89
C THR A 887 7.50 36.96 26.88
N GLN A 888 6.20 37.20 26.69
CA GLN A 888 5.40 36.45 25.71
C GLN A 888 5.39 37.07 24.30
N ALA A 889 5.92 38.28 24.11
CA ALA A 889 5.91 38.96 22.81
C ALA A 889 7.05 38.53 21.86
N GLU A 890 8.07 37.81 22.33
CA GLU A 890 9.27 37.49 21.51
C GLU A 890 9.33 36.06 20.94
N ASN A 891 8.36 35.17 21.25
CA ASN A 891 8.40 33.77 20.80
C ASN A 891 7.47 33.44 19.60
N ILE A 892 7.00 34.44 18.86
CA ILE A 892 6.23 34.24 17.62
C ILE A 892 7.03 34.77 16.43
N SER A 893 8.16 34.16 16.13
CA SER A 893 8.79 34.28 14.81
C SER A 893 9.79 33.15 14.57
N ASP A 894 9.33 32.00 14.04
CA ASP A 894 9.91 31.33 12.86
C ASP A 894 9.14 30.01 12.53
N PRO A 895 8.35 29.94 11.44
CA PRO A 895 7.64 28.72 11.04
C PRO A 895 8.35 27.95 9.90
N LEU A 896 9.69 27.96 9.85
CA LEU A 896 10.45 27.32 8.78
C LEU A 896 11.59 26.46 9.34
N LEU A 897 11.26 25.24 9.78
CA LEU A 897 12.05 24.01 9.63
C LEU A 897 11.46 22.91 10.51
N ASP A 898 10.33 22.33 10.10
CA ASP A 898 9.85 21.10 10.71
C ASP A 898 9.46 20.09 9.63
N THR A 899 10.29 19.08 9.45
CA THR A 899 9.93 17.87 8.68
C THR A 899 9.71 16.74 9.67
N PRO A 900 8.48 16.24 9.83
CA PRO A 900 8.22 15.08 10.66
C PRO A 900 8.84 13.82 10.05
N VAL A 901 9.61 13.08 10.86
CA VAL A 901 9.84 11.66 10.61
C VAL A 901 8.51 10.97 10.91
N ALA A 902 7.87 10.42 9.88
CA ALA A 902 6.59 9.71 9.94
C ALA A 902 6.49 8.82 11.19
N THR A 903 5.75 9.31 12.18
CA THR A 903 5.22 8.55 13.30
C THR A 903 4.05 7.71 12.80
N TRP A 904 3.86 6.55 13.42
CA TRP A 904 2.86 5.56 13.04
C TRP A 904 1.43 5.89 13.53
N ASP A 905 1.20 7.12 14.00
CA ASP A 905 -0.08 7.57 14.55
C ASP A 905 -0.56 8.86 13.89
N GLU A 906 -1.87 8.86 13.61
CA GLU A 906 -2.76 9.98 13.27
C GLU A 906 -2.50 10.72 11.95
N GLN A 907 -2.89 10.07 10.84
CA GLN A 907 -3.57 10.77 9.76
C GLN A 907 -4.76 9.92 9.30
N ASP A 908 -5.94 10.54 9.40
CA ASP A 908 -7.28 10.06 9.04
C ASP A 908 -7.87 8.96 9.91
N ASP A 909 -8.27 9.34 11.12
CA ASP A 909 -9.53 8.91 11.76
C ASP A 909 -9.82 9.94 12.86
N MET A 910 -10.56 11.00 12.53
CA MET A 910 -11.17 11.82 13.58
C MET A 910 -12.17 10.95 14.32
N ASP A 911 -12.10 11.01 15.64
CA ASP A 911 -13.10 10.55 16.59
C ASP A 911 -14.52 10.73 16.04
N ILE A 912 -15.25 9.61 15.95
CA ILE A 912 -16.70 9.57 15.80
C ILE A 912 -17.24 9.13 17.16
N ASP A 913 -17.87 10.06 17.88
CA ASP A 913 -18.97 9.74 18.80
C ASP A 913 -20.16 9.16 18.01
#